data_AF-A0A4Q4WID1-F1
#
_entry.id   AF-A0A4Q4WID1-F1
#
_cell.length_a   1.000
_cell.length_b   1.000
_cell.length_c   1.000
_cell.angle_alpha   90.00
_cell.angle_beta   90.00
_cell.angle_gamma   90.00
#
_symmetry.space_group_name_H-M   'P 1'
#
loop_
_entity.id
_entity.type
_entity.pdbx_description
1 polymer ?
#
loop_
_entity_poly.entity_id
_entity_poly.type
_entity_poly.pdbx_seq_one_letter_code
_entity_poly.pdbx_strand_id
1 'polypeptide(L)'
;MAPIAISIPATTNLILIAIALGVAYNVGYALYNLFLHPLRRYPGPISHRMSNVPRAYYNMRGKLTFHVADLHAKYGNVVRIGPDTLAFLSPEAWKDIYGHKAHGEQEFPKYQAGYRPLEDMPKTIIHVDREEHAFLRRQLAHGFSERSMRGQEPIIGAYVDKLIERLRENVVAGKNPLNMREWLNWATFDIIGDLAFGSSFACLENSNYHPWVGLVTGFISQLGFLVTLRMIGATRLLKFLAKYAGGMSKRQEHIKLTEEKVKQRMELGAERPDFMEGFLQNKEQMPFHTLVGNASTLIIAGSETTATLLCGVVYLLATNPECLEKVTQEVRSSFRDDSEITLLSVGNLRYMLACLNEALRMYPPITSAMPRQAPKGGGTVCGHFVPEGTQVGVWQWPINHAPQLWTDPKGFHPERFLGDPRFANDRLDAMQPFSTGPRNCIGKNLAYAEMRLILAKIIFNFDLRLADESRNWLKDQKALSKWDRDKSIPVENPATGEIFAHCQAASPGDVETAVAQAWAAFESGYWSQAPRHQRADVLDRCAALLGGALPKLIDLEVEQTGRPIREMKAQVPSLVRWFRYYASVLRVEERPLLPTTGQLHNFVSREPLGVVALITPFNHPLLIAVKKLAPALAAGNSVILKPSELTPLSSLLLARVLHEAGVPEGVVSVLPGYGHVTGAALVAHPLIRKVDVTGGTTAGRAIGAVVGRNLARYTAELGGKAPLIVFEKADVDLAVNGIAFGSFVASGQTCIASTRIIVENKILPQLLKKLTAKTESITRRMGSPMNPASMMGPLISQKQLNNVEALVDDAVQRDAVVVTGGRRMTGKSQLDGTDFSKGYFYEPTILESSSGDSILQTRIWREEAFGPVIVVVGFDTEEQAIKLANDTEFGLGAGIWTQDLAQAFRVSEQVQAGITWVNTHHRNDPSSPWGGATPASGVGSENGIDAYHAYTKVKSTIISYASTEESLAADDWFGEGSGTVRYG
;
A
#
# COMPACT_ATOMS: atom_id res chain seq x y z
N MET A 1 10.31 46.80 53.26
CA MET A 1 10.35 45.42 52.73
C MET A 1 9.04 44.74 53.09
N ALA A 2 8.08 44.70 52.17
CA ALA A 2 6.81 44.00 52.36
C ALA A 2 6.84 42.70 51.53
N PRO A 3 6.42 41.55 52.09
CA PRO A 3 6.45 40.28 51.37
C PRO A 3 5.26 40.21 50.41
N ILE A 4 5.57 39.96 49.13
CA ILE A 4 4.56 39.63 48.12
C ILE A 4 4.12 38.18 48.37
N ALA A 5 2.96 38.02 48.99
CA ALA A 5 2.30 36.73 49.15
C ALA A 5 1.74 36.30 47.79
N ILE A 6 2.39 35.33 47.14
CA ILE A 6 1.87 34.67 45.94
C ILE A 6 0.76 33.71 46.40
N SER A 7 -0.49 34.10 46.23
CA SER A 7 -1.64 33.20 46.45
C SER A 7 -1.72 32.18 45.32
N ILE A 8 -1.32 30.94 45.58
CA ILE A 8 -1.52 29.82 44.67
C ILE A 8 -3.04 29.49 44.66
N PRO A 9 -3.71 29.41 43.49
CA PRO A 9 -5.13 29.07 43.42
C PRO A 9 -5.44 27.72 44.06
N ALA A 10 -6.56 27.61 44.79
CA ALA A 10 -6.99 26.38 45.46
C ALA A 10 -7.14 25.17 44.50
N THR A 11 -7.39 25.43 43.21
CA THR A 11 -7.44 24.42 42.14
C THR A 11 -6.08 23.78 41.86
N THR A 12 -4.97 24.52 41.98
CA THR A 12 -3.61 24.00 41.79
C THR A 12 -3.21 23.03 42.91
N ASN A 13 -3.66 23.29 44.15
CA ASN A 13 -3.43 22.38 45.29
C ASN A 13 -4.20 21.06 45.16
N LEU A 14 -5.44 21.09 44.66
CA LEU A 14 -6.22 19.87 44.41
C LEU A 14 -5.59 18.98 43.33
N ILE A 15 -5.03 19.58 42.27
CA ILE A 15 -4.32 18.83 41.21
C ILE A 15 -3.04 18.21 41.76
N LEU A 16 -2.24 18.95 42.54
CA LEU A 16 -1.02 18.43 43.16
C LEU A 16 -1.32 17.30 44.16
N ILE A 17 -2.38 17.41 44.95
CA ILE A 17 -2.84 16.35 45.86
C ILE A 17 -3.29 15.12 45.08
N ALA A 18 -4.07 15.30 44.00
CA ALA A 18 -4.47 14.19 43.13
C ALA A 18 -3.27 13.49 42.47
N ILE A 19 -2.27 14.24 42.01
CA ILE A 19 -1.02 13.69 41.48
C ILE A 19 -0.27 12.91 42.57
N ALA A 20 -0.10 13.50 43.77
CA ALA A 20 0.61 12.86 44.88
C ALA A 20 -0.08 11.56 45.34
N LEU A 21 -1.41 11.56 45.47
CA LEU A 21 -2.21 10.37 45.77
C LEU A 21 -2.10 9.33 44.66
N GLY A 22 -2.10 9.75 43.40
CA GLY A 22 -1.88 8.89 42.25
C GLY A 22 -0.50 8.22 42.28
N VAL A 23 0.56 8.97 42.57
CA VAL A 23 1.93 8.43 42.72
C VAL A 23 2.00 7.47 43.89
N ALA A 24 1.47 7.84 45.06
CA ALA A 24 1.46 6.99 46.25
C ALA A 24 0.70 5.68 46.02
N TYR A 25 -0.45 5.73 45.34
CA TYR A 25 -1.20 4.54 44.95
C TYR A 25 -0.40 3.63 44.02
N ASN A 26 0.24 4.17 42.98
CA ASN A 26 1.02 3.37 42.03
C ASN A 26 2.26 2.74 42.68
N VAL A 27 2.95 3.48 43.56
CA VAL A 27 4.08 2.95 44.34
C VAL A 27 3.61 1.87 45.30
N GLY A 28 2.53 2.10 46.04
CA GLY A 28 1.93 1.11 46.95
C GLY A 28 1.49 -0.16 46.21
N TYR A 29 0.86 -0.01 45.04
CA TYR A 29 0.45 -1.13 44.18
C TYR A 29 1.66 -1.92 43.68
N ALA A 30 2.74 -1.26 43.25
CA ALA A 30 3.98 -1.90 42.84
C ALA A 30 4.64 -2.69 44.00
N LEU A 31 4.71 -2.10 45.19
CA LEU A 31 5.24 -2.75 46.40
C LEU A 31 4.39 -3.97 46.81
N TYR A 32 3.07 -3.84 46.79
CA TYR A 32 2.15 -4.95 47.02
C TYR A 32 2.43 -6.09 46.03
N ASN A 33 2.53 -5.77 44.74
CA ASN A 33 2.76 -6.77 43.69
C ASN A 33 4.09 -7.51 43.80
N LEU A 34 5.14 -6.85 44.33
CA LEU A 34 6.45 -7.43 44.53
C LEU A 34 6.52 -8.31 45.78
N PHE A 35 6.03 -7.80 46.91
CA PHE A 35 6.31 -8.39 48.22
C PHE A 35 5.14 -9.16 48.83
N LEU A 36 3.90 -8.79 48.51
CA LEU A 36 2.71 -9.31 49.20
C LEU A 36 1.79 -10.14 48.29
N HIS A 37 1.75 -9.84 47.00
CA HIS A 37 0.86 -10.49 46.04
C HIS A 37 1.05 -12.02 46.03
N PRO A 38 -0.02 -12.82 45.91
CA PRO A 38 0.05 -14.29 45.90
C PRO A 38 1.03 -14.87 44.86
N LEU A 39 1.24 -14.15 43.76
CA LEU A 39 2.20 -14.51 42.71
C LEU A 39 3.66 -14.10 42.98
N ARG A 40 4.01 -13.58 44.16
CA ARG A 40 5.39 -13.13 44.49
C ARG A 40 6.45 -14.22 44.31
N ARG A 41 6.06 -15.50 44.47
CA ARG A 41 6.92 -16.68 44.33
C ARG A 41 7.24 -17.06 42.89
N TYR A 42 6.50 -16.55 41.91
CA TYR A 42 6.72 -16.87 40.51
C TYR A 42 7.82 -15.98 39.91
N PRO A 43 8.77 -16.55 39.15
CA PRO A 43 9.88 -15.79 38.60
C PRO A 43 9.42 -14.85 37.47
N GLY A 44 10.10 -13.73 37.29
CA GLY A 44 9.81 -12.76 36.23
C GLY A 44 10.48 -11.41 36.48
N PRO A 45 10.62 -10.54 35.46
CA PRO A 45 11.25 -9.23 35.62
C PRO A 45 10.53 -8.38 36.67
N ILE A 46 11.28 -7.63 37.48
CA ILE A 46 10.71 -6.71 38.49
C ILE A 46 9.69 -5.76 37.83
N SER A 47 10.03 -5.22 36.65
CA SER A 47 9.14 -4.32 35.89
C SER A 47 7.77 -4.95 35.54
N HIS A 48 7.74 -6.22 35.15
CA HIS A 48 6.51 -6.93 34.79
C HIS A 48 5.72 -7.35 36.02
N ARG A 49 6.42 -7.66 37.12
CA ARG A 49 5.78 -7.95 38.41
C ARG A 49 5.10 -6.71 38.98
N MET A 50 5.71 -5.52 38.84
CA MET A 50 5.16 -4.26 39.36
C MET A 50 3.92 -3.78 38.60
N SER A 51 3.95 -3.81 37.26
CA SER A 51 2.85 -3.25 36.45
C SER A 51 2.70 -3.93 35.08
N ASN A 52 1.55 -3.69 34.44
CA ASN A 52 1.27 -4.13 33.07
C ASN A 52 1.91 -3.23 31.99
N VAL A 53 2.60 -2.13 32.36
CA VAL A 53 3.16 -1.16 31.40
C VAL A 53 4.17 -1.79 30.45
N PRO A 54 5.14 -2.62 30.90
CA PRO A 54 6.07 -3.29 29.97
C PRO A 54 5.34 -4.20 28.99
N ARG A 55 4.36 -4.97 29.48
CA ARG A 55 3.55 -5.87 28.64
C ARG A 55 2.79 -5.09 27.56
N ALA A 56 2.17 -3.96 27.94
CA ALA A 56 1.49 -3.06 27.01
C ALA A 56 2.45 -2.43 25.99
N TYR A 57 3.65 -2.01 26.43
CA TYR A 57 4.70 -1.48 25.55
C TYR A 57 5.11 -2.48 24.46
N TYR A 58 5.43 -3.72 24.85
CA TYR A 58 5.79 -4.76 23.87
C TYR A 58 4.59 -5.16 23.00
N ASN A 59 3.36 -5.14 23.54
CA ASN A 59 2.17 -5.41 22.74
C ASN A 59 1.99 -4.34 21.67
N MET A 60 2.02 -3.05 22.01
CA MET A 60 1.88 -1.95 21.04
C MET A 60 2.94 -1.95 19.94
N ARG A 61 4.14 -2.46 20.21
CA ARG A 61 5.20 -2.62 19.20
C ARG A 61 5.07 -3.88 18.36
N GLY A 62 4.08 -4.74 18.65
CA GLY A 62 3.89 -6.05 18.04
C GLY A 62 5.02 -7.04 18.36
N LYS A 63 5.66 -6.90 19.53
CA LYS A 63 6.82 -7.72 19.95
C LYS A 63 6.57 -8.56 21.20
N LEU A 64 5.36 -8.54 21.75
CA LEU A 64 5.08 -9.20 23.03
C LEU A 64 5.32 -10.70 23.00
N THR A 65 4.94 -11.41 21.93
CA THR A 65 5.13 -12.86 21.87
C THR A 65 6.61 -13.26 21.89
N PHE A 66 7.45 -12.55 21.15
CA PHE A 66 8.91 -12.77 21.10
C PHE A 66 9.55 -12.43 22.45
N HIS A 67 9.11 -11.32 23.06
CA HIS A 67 9.56 -10.94 24.41
C HIS A 67 9.17 -12.01 25.45
N VAL A 68 7.98 -12.61 25.37
CA VAL A 68 7.60 -13.72 26.26
C VAL A 68 8.48 -14.96 26.05
N ALA A 69 8.95 -15.23 24.82
CA ALA A 69 9.94 -16.28 24.58
C ALA A 69 11.28 -15.96 25.28
N ASP A 70 11.77 -14.73 25.20
CA ASP A 70 12.98 -14.28 25.91
C ASP A 70 12.83 -14.43 27.44
N LEU A 71 11.62 -14.14 27.94
CA LEU A 71 11.30 -14.33 29.36
C LEU A 71 11.32 -15.81 29.76
N HIS A 72 10.77 -16.70 28.94
CA HIS A 72 10.86 -18.14 29.19
C HIS A 72 12.30 -18.65 29.15
N ALA A 73 13.10 -18.19 28.19
CA ALA A 73 14.53 -18.54 28.11
C ALA A 73 15.31 -18.12 29.38
N LYS A 74 14.93 -17.00 30.00
CA LYS A 74 15.60 -16.48 31.20
C LYS A 74 15.06 -17.02 32.53
N TYR A 75 13.75 -17.21 32.65
CA TYR A 75 13.08 -17.48 33.93
C TYR A 75 12.46 -18.89 34.03
N GLY A 76 12.53 -19.69 32.96
CA GLY A 76 12.07 -21.08 32.93
C GLY A 76 10.65 -21.25 32.40
N ASN A 77 10.05 -22.41 32.68
CA ASN A 77 8.78 -22.83 32.06
C ASN A 77 7.53 -22.12 32.60
N VAL A 78 7.60 -21.45 33.75
CA VAL A 78 6.49 -20.69 34.33
C VAL A 78 6.97 -19.29 34.69
N VAL A 79 6.45 -18.27 34.02
CA VAL A 79 6.95 -16.89 34.16
C VAL A 79 5.83 -15.90 34.41
N ARG A 80 6.04 -14.99 35.37
CA ARG A 80 5.15 -13.87 35.67
C ARG A 80 5.42 -12.72 34.70
N ILE A 81 4.50 -12.55 33.74
CA ILE A 81 4.59 -11.56 32.65
C ILE A 81 3.71 -10.31 32.88
N GLY A 82 3.04 -10.24 34.03
CA GLY A 82 2.26 -9.11 34.50
C GLY A 82 1.97 -9.28 36.01
N PRO A 83 1.39 -8.27 36.68
CA PRO A 83 1.08 -8.35 38.11
C PRO A 83 0.24 -9.59 38.47
N ASP A 84 -0.74 -9.92 37.65
CA ASP A 84 -1.73 -10.98 37.84
C ASP A 84 -1.69 -12.02 36.69
N THR A 85 -0.59 -12.09 35.93
CA THR A 85 -0.50 -12.94 34.73
C THR A 85 0.70 -13.87 34.74
N LEU A 86 0.46 -15.15 34.49
CA LEU A 86 1.47 -16.19 34.29
C LEU A 86 1.45 -16.73 32.85
N ALA A 87 2.62 -16.90 32.26
CA ALA A 87 2.83 -17.62 31.01
C ALA A 87 3.42 -19.00 31.30
N PHE A 88 2.89 -20.03 30.64
CA PHE A 88 3.35 -21.42 30.76
C PHE A 88 3.95 -21.91 29.45
N LEU A 89 5.08 -22.61 29.54
CA LEU A 89 5.78 -23.27 28.45
C LEU A 89 5.97 -24.74 28.84
N SER A 90 4.92 -25.54 28.65
CA SER A 90 4.92 -26.99 28.86
C SER A 90 3.73 -27.59 28.08
N PRO A 91 3.88 -28.75 27.44
CA PRO A 91 2.76 -29.43 26.78
C PRO A 91 1.64 -29.81 27.76
N GLU A 92 1.97 -30.17 29.00
CA GLU A 92 1.02 -30.53 30.04
C GLU A 92 0.10 -29.35 30.41
N ALA A 93 0.59 -28.11 30.31
CA ALA A 93 -0.21 -26.91 30.53
C ALA A 93 -1.40 -26.81 29.57
N TRP A 94 -1.32 -27.38 28.37
CA TRP A 94 -2.46 -27.43 27.45
C TRP A 94 -3.63 -28.21 28.06
N LYS A 95 -3.34 -29.37 28.65
CA LYS A 95 -4.34 -30.21 29.31
C LYS A 95 -4.87 -29.55 30.57
N ASP A 96 -3.99 -28.98 31.39
CA ASP A 96 -4.39 -28.39 32.68
C ASP A 96 -5.22 -27.12 32.51
N ILE A 97 -4.90 -26.27 31.54
CA ILE A 97 -5.58 -24.98 31.32
C ILE A 97 -6.81 -25.14 30.42
N TYR A 98 -6.73 -25.96 29.36
CA TYR A 98 -7.74 -25.99 28.29
C TYR A 98 -8.48 -27.32 28.17
N GLY A 99 -7.93 -28.41 28.71
CA GLY A 99 -8.44 -29.76 28.57
C GLY A 99 -9.77 -30.03 29.31
N HIS A 100 -10.32 -31.22 29.08
CA HIS A 100 -11.49 -31.70 29.82
C HIS A 100 -11.12 -31.96 31.29
N LYS A 101 -12.01 -31.55 32.21
CA LYS A 101 -11.85 -31.74 33.66
C LYS A 101 -12.64 -32.95 34.15
N ALA A 102 -12.09 -33.63 35.16
CA ALA A 102 -12.76 -34.76 35.81
C ALA A 102 -13.99 -34.28 36.60
N HIS A 103 -14.90 -35.19 36.95
CA HIS A 103 -16.12 -34.85 37.71
C HIS A 103 -15.75 -34.15 39.04
N GLY A 104 -16.21 -32.90 39.20
CA GLY A 104 -15.98 -32.09 40.41
C GLY A 104 -14.87 -31.04 40.30
N GLU A 105 -14.00 -31.13 39.29
CA GLU A 105 -12.97 -30.11 39.03
C GLU A 105 -13.53 -28.92 38.22
N GLN A 106 -13.12 -27.70 38.59
CA GLN A 106 -13.53 -26.48 37.87
C GLN A 106 -12.66 -26.25 36.63
N GLU A 107 -13.29 -25.95 35.50
CA GLU A 107 -12.60 -25.48 34.29
C GLU A 107 -12.01 -24.08 34.53
N PHE A 108 -10.90 -23.75 33.86
CA PHE A 108 -10.39 -22.38 33.85
C PHE A 108 -11.24 -21.54 32.88
N PRO A 109 -12.10 -20.61 33.36
CA PRO A 109 -12.94 -19.80 32.49
C PRO A 109 -12.12 -18.89 31.58
N LYS A 110 -12.74 -18.42 30.49
CA LYS A 110 -12.10 -17.42 29.61
C LYS A 110 -11.94 -16.09 30.35
N TYR A 111 -10.78 -15.47 30.23
CA TYR A 111 -10.53 -14.15 30.80
C TYR A 111 -11.25 -13.08 29.98
N GLN A 112 -12.44 -12.66 30.43
CA GLN A 112 -13.36 -11.82 29.66
C GLN A 112 -12.72 -10.51 29.18
N ALA A 113 -11.91 -9.84 30.01
CA ALA A 113 -11.28 -8.58 29.64
C ALA A 113 -10.27 -8.72 28.49
N GLY A 114 -9.77 -9.94 28.21
CA GLY A 114 -8.91 -10.23 27.07
C GLY A 114 -9.67 -10.48 25.75
N TYR A 115 -10.95 -10.86 25.82
CA TYR A 115 -11.78 -11.17 24.64
C TYR A 115 -12.85 -10.11 24.35
N ARG A 116 -13.35 -9.42 25.37
CA ARG A 116 -14.35 -8.34 25.31
C ARG A 116 -13.83 -7.12 26.09
N PRO A 117 -12.91 -6.32 25.52
CA PRO A 117 -12.39 -5.13 26.20
C PRO A 117 -13.47 -4.06 26.43
N LEU A 118 -14.56 -4.10 25.66
CA LEU A 118 -15.76 -3.28 25.84
C LEU A 118 -16.95 -4.16 26.25
N GLU A 119 -17.65 -3.77 27.31
CA GLU A 119 -18.78 -4.52 27.88
C GLU A 119 -19.98 -4.63 26.93
N ASP A 120 -20.10 -3.70 25.98
CA ASP A 120 -21.17 -3.63 24.97
C ASP A 120 -20.96 -4.53 23.74
N MET A 121 -19.83 -5.25 23.65
CA MET A 121 -19.57 -6.16 22.52
C MET A 121 -20.55 -7.34 22.56
N PRO A 122 -21.17 -7.74 21.43
CA PRO A 122 -22.11 -8.85 21.40
C PRO A 122 -21.44 -10.16 21.87
N LYS A 123 -22.24 -11.04 22.47
CA LYS A 123 -21.81 -12.38 22.89
C LYS A 123 -21.63 -13.30 21.69
N THR A 124 -20.46 -13.96 21.59
CA THR A 124 -20.17 -14.95 20.54
C THR A 124 -19.59 -16.23 21.13
N ILE A 125 -19.60 -17.31 20.35
CA ILE A 125 -19.00 -18.59 20.73
C ILE A 125 -17.53 -18.47 21.22
N ILE A 126 -16.80 -17.42 20.84
CA ILE A 126 -15.44 -17.20 21.30
C ILE A 126 -15.37 -16.89 22.80
N HIS A 127 -16.38 -16.31 23.44
CA HIS A 127 -16.19 -15.77 24.80
C HIS A 127 -17.36 -15.98 25.75
N VAL A 128 -18.44 -16.63 25.32
CA VAL A 128 -19.53 -17.03 26.22
C VAL A 128 -19.08 -18.09 27.24
N ASP A 129 -19.85 -18.21 28.32
CA ASP A 129 -19.63 -19.18 29.39
C ASP A 129 -19.83 -20.63 28.92
N ARG A 130 -19.78 -21.61 29.84
CA ARG A 130 -19.74 -23.04 29.52
C ARG A 130 -21.03 -23.53 28.89
N GLU A 131 -22.17 -23.16 29.47
CA GLU A 131 -23.48 -23.64 29.04
C GLU A 131 -23.86 -23.00 27.71
N GLU A 132 -23.71 -21.68 27.60
CA GLU A 132 -24.00 -20.93 26.37
C GLU A 132 -23.08 -21.37 25.22
N HIS A 133 -21.81 -21.68 25.50
CA HIS A 133 -20.92 -22.26 24.49
C HIS A 133 -21.33 -23.65 24.04
N ALA A 134 -21.71 -24.53 24.97
CA ALA A 134 -22.13 -25.88 24.63
C ALA A 134 -23.37 -25.86 23.72
N PHE A 135 -24.30 -24.93 23.99
CA PHE A 135 -25.44 -24.66 23.15
C PHE A 135 -25.03 -24.17 21.75
N LEU A 136 -24.28 -23.06 21.65
CA LEU A 136 -23.85 -22.51 20.34
C LEU A 136 -23.02 -23.51 19.53
N ARG A 137 -22.12 -24.25 20.18
CA ARG A 137 -21.31 -25.28 19.52
C ARG A 137 -22.17 -26.40 18.95
N ARG A 138 -23.25 -26.81 19.63
CA ARG A 138 -24.17 -27.84 19.13
C ARG A 138 -24.87 -27.40 17.86
N GLN A 139 -25.28 -26.12 17.78
CA GLN A 139 -25.91 -25.58 16.57
C GLN A 139 -24.94 -25.53 15.38
N LEU A 140 -23.69 -25.14 15.62
CA LEU A 140 -22.65 -25.11 14.59
C LEU A 140 -22.14 -26.51 14.20
N ALA A 141 -22.18 -27.49 15.10
CA ALA A 141 -21.60 -28.81 14.87
C ALA A 141 -22.15 -29.51 13.63
N HIS A 142 -23.41 -29.23 13.26
CA HIS A 142 -24.00 -29.74 12.03
C HIS A 142 -23.19 -29.33 10.79
N GLY A 143 -22.90 -28.02 10.64
CA GLY A 143 -22.16 -27.47 9.51
C GLY A 143 -20.69 -27.89 9.40
N PHE A 144 -20.12 -28.47 10.45
CA PHE A 144 -18.75 -29.01 10.49
C PHE A 144 -18.70 -30.55 10.56
N SER A 145 -19.84 -31.22 10.38
CA SER A 145 -19.90 -32.68 10.29
C SER A 145 -19.27 -33.20 9.00
N GLU A 146 -18.82 -34.46 8.98
CA GLU A 146 -18.28 -35.07 7.76
C GLU A 146 -19.28 -35.04 6.60
N ARG A 147 -20.57 -35.28 6.90
CA ARG A 147 -21.65 -35.19 5.90
C ARG A 147 -21.75 -33.79 5.30
N SER A 148 -21.72 -32.75 6.14
CA SER A 148 -21.80 -31.36 5.66
C SER A 148 -20.58 -30.94 4.87
N MET A 149 -19.37 -31.35 5.29
CA MET A 149 -18.15 -31.06 4.53
C MET A 149 -18.19 -31.67 3.12
N ARG A 150 -18.74 -32.88 2.95
CA ARG A 150 -18.97 -33.46 1.62
C ARG A 150 -19.98 -32.66 0.80
N GLY A 151 -21.02 -32.12 1.43
CA GLY A 151 -21.98 -31.21 0.77
C GLY A 151 -21.40 -29.84 0.42
N GLN A 152 -20.35 -29.40 1.13
CA GLN A 152 -19.67 -28.12 0.91
C GLN A 152 -18.59 -28.20 -0.18
N GLU A 153 -18.08 -29.41 -0.46
CA GLU A 153 -17.00 -29.64 -1.42
C GLU A 153 -17.21 -28.96 -2.79
N PRO A 154 -18.39 -29.01 -3.43
CA PRO A 154 -18.60 -28.33 -4.71
C PRO A 154 -18.45 -26.81 -4.61
N ILE A 155 -18.85 -26.20 -3.48
CA ILE A 155 -18.73 -24.77 -3.24
C ILE A 155 -17.26 -24.39 -3.08
N ILE A 156 -16.54 -25.10 -2.21
CA ILE A 156 -15.13 -24.84 -1.93
C ILE A 156 -14.30 -25.06 -3.20
N GLY A 157 -14.51 -26.20 -3.88
CA GLY A 157 -13.83 -26.56 -5.13
C GLY A 157 -13.96 -25.47 -6.18
N ALA A 158 -15.17 -24.94 -6.42
CA ALA A 158 -15.42 -23.89 -7.41
C ALA A 158 -14.59 -22.61 -7.15
N TYR A 159 -14.43 -22.19 -5.89
CA TYR A 159 -13.60 -21.01 -5.56
C TYR A 159 -12.10 -21.31 -5.66
N VAL A 160 -11.67 -22.53 -5.32
CA VAL A 160 -10.26 -22.92 -5.51
C VAL A 160 -9.93 -23.03 -7.00
N ASP A 161 -10.82 -23.58 -7.82
CA ASP A 161 -10.65 -23.63 -9.28
C ASP A 161 -10.59 -22.22 -9.88
N LYS A 162 -11.47 -21.32 -9.43
CA LYS A 162 -11.43 -19.90 -9.82
C LYS A 162 -10.14 -19.22 -9.37
N LEU A 163 -9.59 -19.55 -8.20
CA LEU A 163 -8.27 -19.07 -7.79
C LEU A 163 -7.19 -19.53 -8.79
N ILE A 164 -7.19 -20.79 -9.20
CA ILE A 164 -6.22 -21.31 -10.19
C ILE A 164 -6.40 -20.63 -11.55
N GLU A 165 -7.64 -20.47 -12.02
CA GLU A 165 -7.98 -19.74 -13.25
C GLU A 165 -7.39 -18.33 -13.22
N ARG A 166 -7.71 -17.54 -12.18
CA ARG A 166 -7.22 -16.16 -12.05
C ARG A 166 -5.71 -16.07 -11.89
N LEU A 167 -5.08 -17.03 -11.22
CA LEU A 167 -3.62 -17.11 -11.17
C LEU A 167 -3.04 -17.37 -12.57
N ARG A 168 -3.60 -18.29 -13.37
CA ARG A 168 -3.13 -18.55 -14.74
C ARG A 168 -3.23 -17.30 -15.63
N GLU A 169 -4.31 -16.53 -15.50
CA GLU A 169 -4.49 -15.27 -16.23
C GLU A 169 -3.44 -14.20 -15.87
N ASN A 170 -2.97 -14.21 -14.62
CA ASN A 170 -2.09 -13.17 -14.09
C ASN A 170 -0.61 -13.57 -14.03
N VAL A 171 -0.27 -14.86 -14.14
CA VAL A 171 1.12 -15.33 -14.19
C VAL A 171 1.68 -15.18 -15.60
N VAL A 172 2.69 -14.34 -15.75
CA VAL A 172 3.59 -14.31 -16.90
C VAL A 172 4.86 -15.04 -16.46
N ALA A 173 4.99 -16.30 -16.88
CA ALA A 173 6.03 -17.23 -16.43
C ALA A 173 7.42 -16.56 -16.30
N GLY A 174 7.91 -16.44 -15.06
CA GLY A 174 9.23 -15.88 -14.74
C GLY A 174 9.39 -14.36 -14.88
N LYS A 175 8.34 -13.61 -15.23
CA LYS A 175 8.42 -12.16 -15.54
C LYS A 175 7.71 -11.24 -14.55
N ASN A 176 6.65 -11.69 -13.87
CA ASN A 176 5.95 -10.88 -12.87
C ASN A 176 5.67 -11.65 -11.57
N PRO A 177 6.21 -11.21 -10.42
CA PRO A 177 5.84 -11.79 -9.14
C PRO A 177 4.39 -11.44 -8.78
N LEU A 178 3.64 -12.41 -8.26
CA LEU A 178 2.29 -12.20 -7.74
C LEU A 178 2.29 -12.12 -6.21
N ASN A 179 1.46 -11.23 -5.68
CA ASN A 179 1.27 -11.08 -4.23
C ASN A 179 0.33 -12.18 -3.70
N MET A 180 0.88 -13.36 -3.44
CA MET A 180 0.10 -14.53 -3.00
C MET A 180 -0.72 -14.29 -1.71
N ARG A 181 -0.31 -13.34 -0.87
CA ARG A 181 -1.10 -12.93 0.31
C ARG A 181 -2.52 -12.52 -0.07
N GLU A 182 -2.66 -11.76 -1.15
CA GLU A 182 -3.94 -11.20 -1.58
C GLU A 182 -4.80 -12.28 -2.20
N TRP A 183 -4.24 -13.06 -3.13
CA TRP A 183 -4.92 -14.21 -3.73
C TRP A 183 -5.44 -15.22 -2.72
N LEU A 184 -4.64 -15.58 -1.71
CA LEU A 184 -5.03 -16.51 -0.66
C LEU A 184 -6.09 -15.90 0.28
N ASN A 185 -5.99 -14.60 0.59
CA ASN A 185 -7.04 -13.92 1.34
C ASN A 185 -8.35 -13.87 0.52
N TRP A 186 -8.32 -13.49 -0.77
CA TRP A 186 -9.50 -13.42 -1.62
C TRP A 186 -10.22 -14.76 -1.71
N ALA A 187 -9.48 -15.85 -1.93
CA ALA A 187 -10.05 -17.19 -1.99
C ALA A 187 -10.73 -17.59 -0.68
N THR A 188 -10.04 -17.44 0.45
CA THR A 188 -10.59 -17.82 1.76
C THR A 188 -11.75 -16.90 2.20
N PHE A 189 -11.74 -15.62 1.81
CA PHE A 189 -12.88 -14.71 2.02
C PHE A 189 -14.10 -15.13 1.18
N ASP A 190 -13.92 -15.44 -0.10
CA ASP A 190 -15.04 -15.87 -0.95
C ASP A 190 -15.63 -17.21 -0.48
N ILE A 191 -14.78 -18.17 -0.10
CA ILE A 191 -15.18 -19.46 0.48
C ILE A 191 -16.00 -19.23 1.76
N ILE A 192 -15.47 -18.47 2.73
CA ILE A 192 -16.20 -18.25 3.99
C ILE A 192 -17.45 -17.40 3.81
N GLY A 193 -17.43 -16.44 2.87
CA GLY A 193 -18.60 -15.62 2.54
C GLY A 193 -19.75 -16.50 2.08
N ASP A 194 -19.44 -17.43 1.18
CA ASP A 194 -20.42 -18.38 0.68
C ASP A 194 -20.88 -19.37 1.78
N LEU A 195 -19.94 -19.97 2.51
CA LEU A 195 -20.26 -20.92 3.59
C LEU A 195 -20.91 -20.28 4.83
N ALA A 196 -20.87 -18.95 5.00
CA ALA A 196 -21.50 -18.26 6.11
C ALA A 196 -22.77 -17.48 5.70
N PHE A 197 -22.92 -17.05 4.45
CA PHE A 197 -24.04 -16.21 4.01
C PHE A 197 -24.75 -16.70 2.75
N GLY A 198 -24.32 -17.81 2.15
CA GLY A 198 -24.83 -18.29 0.87
C GLY A 198 -24.47 -17.40 -0.32
N SER A 199 -23.51 -16.47 -0.16
CA SER A 199 -23.00 -15.61 -1.23
C SER A 199 -21.55 -15.19 -0.96
N SER A 200 -20.70 -15.19 -2.00
CA SER A 200 -19.31 -14.71 -1.87
C SER A 200 -19.19 -13.19 -1.80
N PHE A 201 -17.96 -12.73 -1.61
CA PHE A 201 -17.58 -11.31 -1.70
C PHE A 201 -17.14 -10.90 -3.11
N ALA A 202 -17.11 -11.86 -4.05
CA ALA A 202 -16.61 -11.68 -5.40
C ALA A 202 -15.17 -11.12 -5.44
N CYS A 203 -14.33 -11.48 -4.46
CA CYS A 203 -12.95 -10.99 -4.40
C CYS A 203 -12.09 -11.58 -5.52
N LEU A 204 -12.21 -12.89 -5.78
CA LEU A 204 -11.52 -13.57 -6.88
C LEU A 204 -12.05 -13.13 -8.24
N GLU A 205 -13.36 -12.91 -8.36
CA GLU A 205 -13.98 -12.42 -9.60
C GLU A 205 -13.39 -11.06 -9.99
N ASN A 206 -13.32 -10.14 -9.04
CA ASN A 206 -12.87 -8.77 -9.27
C ASN A 206 -11.34 -8.62 -9.17
N SER A 207 -10.62 -9.67 -8.77
CA SER A 207 -9.18 -9.62 -8.43
C SER A 207 -8.86 -8.45 -7.49
N ASN A 208 -9.74 -8.21 -6.51
CA ASN A 208 -9.66 -7.08 -5.59
C ASN A 208 -10.44 -7.37 -4.30
N TYR A 209 -10.11 -6.68 -3.21
CA TYR A 209 -10.88 -6.78 -1.97
C TYR A 209 -12.25 -6.12 -2.09
N HIS A 210 -13.28 -6.83 -1.62
CA HIS A 210 -14.55 -6.20 -1.33
C HIS A 210 -14.39 -5.18 -0.19
N PRO A 211 -14.99 -3.98 -0.25
CA PRO A 211 -14.82 -2.93 0.78
C PRO A 211 -15.04 -3.40 2.22
N TRP A 212 -16.03 -4.28 2.43
CA TRP A 212 -16.31 -4.88 3.73
C TRP A 212 -15.13 -5.70 4.31
N VAL A 213 -14.30 -6.34 3.48
CA VAL A 213 -13.13 -7.09 3.94
C VAL A 213 -12.09 -6.16 4.59
N GLY A 214 -11.92 -4.94 4.06
CA GLY A 214 -11.07 -3.92 4.66
C GLY A 214 -11.58 -3.43 6.03
N LEU A 215 -12.91 -3.39 6.24
CA LEU A 215 -13.50 -3.10 7.55
C LEU A 215 -13.24 -4.23 8.56
N VAL A 216 -13.30 -5.49 8.10
CA VAL A 216 -13.03 -6.68 8.92
C VAL A 216 -11.58 -6.68 9.41
N THR A 217 -10.60 -6.43 8.54
CA THR A 217 -9.18 -6.39 8.92
C THR A 217 -8.87 -5.23 9.86
N GLY A 218 -9.42 -4.04 9.59
CA GLY A 218 -9.27 -2.86 10.45
C GLY A 218 -9.85 -3.06 11.86
N PHE A 219 -10.98 -3.76 11.98
CA PHE A 219 -11.57 -4.10 13.28
C PHE A 219 -10.65 -4.97 14.15
N ILE A 220 -9.95 -5.94 13.56
CA ILE A 220 -9.03 -6.82 14.30
C ILE A 220 -7.85 -6.02 14.89
N SER A 221 -7.28 -5.11 14.09
CA SER A 221 -6.19 -4.24 14.55
C SER A 221 -6.66 -3.28 15.66
N GLN A 222 -7.86 -2.72 15.54
CA GLN A 222 -8.47 -1.89 16.58
C GLN A 222 -8.70 -2.66 17.89
N LEU A 223 -9.12 -3.94 17.81
CA LEU A 223 -9.34 -4.78 18.98
C LEU A 223 -8.03 -5.02 19.76
N GLY A 224 -6.91 -5.27 19.08
CA GLY A 224 -5.60 -5.42 19.73
C GLY A 224 -5.16 -4.17 20.51
N PHE A 225 -5.45 -2.98 19.97
CA PHE A 225 -5.22 -1.72 20.66
C PHE A 225 -6.12 -1.55 21.89
N LEU A 226 -7.42 -1.85 21.77
CA LEU A 226 -8.36 -1.81 22.89
C LEU A 226 -7.98 -2.74 24.04
N VAL A 227 -7.53 -3.96 23.71
CA VAL A 227 -7.02 -4.92 24.69
C VAL A 227 -5.80 -4.35 25.42
N THR A 228 -4.86 -3.71 24.71
CA THR A 228 -3.69 -3.04 25.33
C THR A 228 -4.12 -1.98 26.36
N LEU A 229 -5.08 -1.12 26.00
CA LEU A 229 -5.57 -0.08 26.91
C LEU A 229 -6.30 -0.66 28.12
N ARG A 230 -7.02 -1.78 27.92
CA ARG A 230 -7.60 -2.56 29.02
C ARG A 230 -6.53 -3.10 29.96
N MET A 231 -5.37 -3.56 29.45
CA MET A 231 -4.27 -4.08 30.29
C MET A 231 -3.74 -3.04 31.29
N ILE A 232 -3.74 -1.75 30.94
CA ILE A 232 -3.22 -0.66 31.79
C ILE A 232 -4.32 0.14 32.51
N GLY A 233 -5.59 -0.31 32.46
CA GLY A 233 -6.71 0.37 33.14
C GLY A 233 -7.15 1.70 32.51
N ALA A 234 -6.70 2.02 31.29
CA ALA A 234 -6.94 3.30 30.63
C ALA A 234 -8.26 3.38 29.82
N THR A 235 -9.18 2.43 29.98
CA THR A 235 -10.39 2.33 29.14
C THR A 235 -11.37 3.48 29.31
N ARG A 236 -11.45 4.09 30.51
CA ARG A 236 -12.34 5.25 30.76
C ARG A 236 -11.86 6.51 30.04
N LEU A 237 -10.54 6.74 30.03
CA LEU A 237 -9.92 7.82 29.29
C LEU A 237 -10.18 7.68 27.78
N LEU A 238 -10.15 6.46 27.26
CA LEU A 238 -10.49 6.20 25.86
C LEU A 238 -11.98 6.39 25.56
N LYS A 239 -12.90 5.88 26.39
CA LYS A 239 -14.35 6.11 26.16
C LYS A 239 -14.69 7.60 26.08
N PHE A 240 -13.99 8.41 26.87
CA PHE A 240 -14.09 9.86 26.84
C PHE A 240 -13.55 10.45 25.51
N LEU A 241 -12.34 10.05 25.09
CA LEU A 241 -11.74 10.52 23.82
C LEU A 241 -12.48 10.01 22.57
N ALA A 242 -12.97 8.77 22.58
CA ALA A 242 -13.69 8.13 21.47
C ALA A 242 -15.06 8.76 21.19
N LYS A 243 -15.67 9.41 22.19
CA LYS A 243 -16.91 10.19 22.02
C LYS A 243 -16.73 11.38 21.07
N TYR A 244 -15.50 11.87 20.90
CA TYR A 244 -15.17 13.05 20.09
C TYR A 244 -14.38 12.76 18.81
N ALA A 245 -13.86 11.54 18.64
CA ALA A 245 -12.89 11.20 17.59
C ALA A 245 -13.40 10.30 16.44
N GLY A 246 -14.72 10.10 16.28
CA GLY A 246 -15.31 9.41 15.11
C GLY A 246 -15.01 7.90 14.95
N GLY A 247 -14.11 7.31 15.74
CA GLY A 247 -13.64 5.92 15.60
C GLY A 247 -14.64 4.80 15.94
N MET A 248 -15.88 5.13 16.31
CA MET A 248 -16.97 4.14 16.50
C MET A 248 -17.71 3.79 15.20
N SER A 249 -17.49 4.54 14.10
CA SER A 249 -18.21 4.35 12.83
C SER A 249 -17.86 3.03 12.12
N LYS A 250 -16.58 2.67 11.98
CA LYS A 250 -16.14 1.45 11.26
C LYS A 250 -16.67 0.15 11.92
N ARG A 251 -16.75 0.10 13.26
CA ARG A 251 -17.34 -1.03 14.00
C ARG A 251 -18.84 -1.13 13.75
N GLN A 252 -19.56 0.00 13.78
CA GLN A 252 -21.00 0.04 13.52
C GLN A 252 -21.30 -0.39 12.07
N GLU A 253 -20.49 0.06 11.13
CA GLU A 253 -20.60 -0.31 9.71
C GLU A 253 -20.33 -1.81 9.47
N HIS A 254 -19.28 -2.37 10.09
CA HIS A 254 -19.03 -3.82 10.02
C HIS A 254 -20.22 -4.63 10.55
N ILE A 255 -20.80 -4.23 11.69
CA ILE A 255 -21.98 -4.90 12.27
C ILE A 255 -23.17 -4.78 11.33
N LYS A 256 -23.46 -3.58 10.81
CA LYS A 256 -24.57 -3.33 9.89
C LYS A 256 -24.50 -4.21 8.64
N LEU A 257 -23.34 -4.29 7.99
CA LEU A 257 -23.15 -5.14 6.80
C LEU A 257 -23.29 -6.63 7.14
N THR A 258 -22.84 -7.05 8.33
CA THR A 258 -23.07 -8.42 8.82
C THR A 258 -24.57 -8.68 8.99
N GLU A 259 -25.32 -7.75 9.56
CA GLU A 259 -26.78 -7.87 9.72
C GLU A 259 -27.49 -8.02 8.37
N GLU A 260 -27.12 -7.20 7.38
CA GLU A 260 -27.69 -7.25 6.03
C GLU A 260 -27.45 -8.62 5.36
N LYS A 261 -26.25 -9.17 5.48
CA LYS A 261 -25.91 -10.47 4.90
C LYS A 261 -26.57 -11.65 5.61
N VAL A 262 -26.72 -11.58 6.94
CA VAL A 262 -27.51 -12.56 7.68
C VAL A 262 -28.98 -12.51 7.26
N LYS A 263 -29.55 -11.31 7.07
CA LYS A 263 -30.93 -11.16 6.56
C LYS A 263 -31.09 -11.73 5.15
N GLN A 264 -30.17 -11.41 4.24
CA GLN A 264 -30.17 -11.99 2.89
C GLN A 264 -30.15 -13.51 2.94
N ARG A 265 -29.31 -14.11 3.79
CA ARG A 265 -29.27 -15.55 3.96
C ARG A 265 -30.58 -16.14 4.51
N MET A 266 -31.26 -15.43 5.40
CA MET A 266 -32.58 -15.81 5.91
C MET A 266 -33.67 -15.74 4.84
N GLU A 267 -33.61 -14.73 3.97
CA GLU A 267 -34.56 -14.50 2.87
C GLU A 267 -34.43 -15.54 1.75
N LEU A 268 -33.23 -16.11 1.53
CA LEU A 268 -33.02 -17.16 0.54
C LEU A 268 -33.92 -18.39 0.77
N GLY A 269 -34.31 -18.68 2.02
CA GLY A 269 -35.31 -19.71 2.38
C GLY A 269 -34.98 -21.16 2.00
N ALA A 270 -33.88 -21.41 1.30
CA ALA A 270 -33.43 -22.73 0.86
C ALA A 270 -32.48 -23.38 1.87
N GLU A 271 -32.63 -24.70 2.04
CA GLU A 271 -31.64 -25.52 2.74
C GLU A 271 -30.33 -25.51 1.94
N ARG A 272 -29.24 -25.11 2.59
CA ARG A 272 -27.89 -25.09 2.00
C ARG A 272 -26.93 -25.79 2.97
N PRO A 273 -25.93 -26.55 2.47
CA PRO A 273 -24.93 -27.17 3.34
C PRO A 273 -23.93 -26.14 3.90
N ASP A 274 -24.39 -25.08 4.55
CA ASP A 274 -23.56 -23.98 5.06
C ASP A 274 -23.51 -23.96 6.61
N PHE A 275 -22.77 -23.01 7.18
CA PHE A 275 -22.59 -22.91 8.64
C PHE A 275 -23.77 -22.28 9.36
N MET A 276 -24.63 -21.54 8.65
CA MET A 276 -25.78 -20.86 9.24
C MET A 276 -27.01 -21.75 9.29
N GLU A 277 -27.10 -22.80 8.47
CA GLU A 277 -28.25 -23.71 8.43
C GLU A 277 -28.66 -24.22 9.83
N GLY A 278 -27.70 -24.71 10.63
CA GLY A 278 -27.98 -25.18 11.99
C GLY A 278 -28.45 -24.08 12.95
N PHE A 279 -28.00 -22.83 12.74
CA PHE A 279 -28.48 -21.67 13.48
C PHE A 279 -29.90 -21.25 13.04
N LEU A 280 -30.20 -21.32 11.75
CA LEU A 280 -31.49 -20.92 11.18
C LEU A 280 -32.61 -21.89 11.58
N GLN A 281 -32.31 -23.19 11.67
CA GLN A 281 -33.25 -24.21 12.14
C GLN A 281 -33.70 -24.00 13.59
N ASN A 282 -32.86 -23.37 14.42
CA ASN A 282 -33.14 -23.08 15.84
C ASN A 282 -33.22 -21.57 16.13
N LYS A 283 -33.56 -20.75 15.12
CA LYS A 283 -33.58 -19.28 15.22
C LYS A 283 -34.50 -18.75 16.31
N GLU A 284 -35.57 -19.46 16.65
CA GLU A 284 -36.51 -19.08 17.72
C GLU A 284 -35.91 -19.18 19.12
N GLN A 285 -34.83 -19.95 19.29
CA GLN A 285 -34.13 -20.14 20.57
C GLN A 285 -33.00 -19.12 20.77
N MET A 286 -32.80 -18.16 19.86
CA MET A 286 -31.72 -17.18 19.99
C MET A 286 -32.06 -15.78 19.45
N PRO A 287 -31.61 -14.71 20.15
CA PRO A 287 -31.77 -13.35 19.65
C PRO A 287 -31.03 -13.13 18.33
N PHE A 288 -31.60 -12.32 17.43
CA PHE A 288 -30.99 -11.99 16.13
C PHE A 288 -29.56 -11.44 16.25
N HIS A 289 -29.27 -10.59 17.23
CA HIS A 289 -27.92 -10.07 17.44
C HIS A 289 -26.88 -11.17 17.77
N THR A 290 -27.31 -12.29 18.35
CA THR A 290 -26.44 -13.46 18.62
C THR A 290 -26.10 -14.20 17.32
N LEU A 291 -27.06 -14.32 16.39
CA LEU A 291 -26.80 -14.85 15.05
C LEU A 291 -25.74 -14.00 14.33
N VAL A 292 -25.92 -12.68 14.34
CA VAL A 292 -25.03 -11.72 13.68
C VAL A 292 -23.62 -11.74 14.29
N GLY A 293 -23.52 -11.76 15.62
CA GLY A 293 -22.22 -11.86 16.31
C GLY A 293 -21.44 -13.14 15.98
N ASN A 294 -22.14 -14.28 15.87
CA ASN A 294 -21.51 -15.54 15.49
C ASN A 294 -21.19 -15.61 13.99
N ALA A 295 -22.02 -15.03 13.11
CA ALA A 295 -21.72 -14.94 11.67
C ALA A 295 -20.48 -14.06 11.39
N SER A 296 -20.37 -12.91 12.06
CA SER A 296 -19.14 -12.07 12.02
C SER A 296 -17.91 -12.85 12.50
N THR A 297 -18.07 -13.64 13.57
CA THR A 297 -17.01 -14.51 14.09
C THR A 297 -16.56 -15.56 13.07
N LEU A 298 -17.50 -16.18 12.34
CA LEU A 298 -17.19 -17.19 11.32
C LEU A 298 -16.37 -16.61 10.17
N ILE A 299 -16.70 -15.42 9.69
CA ILE A 299 -15.90 -14.72 8.65
C ILE A 299 -14.44 -14.61 9.10
N ILE A 300 -14.22 -14.00 10.26
CA ILE A 300 -12.88 -13.70 10.77
C ILE A 300 -12.10 -14.98 11.03
N ALA A 301 -12.75 -15.98 11.64
CA ALA A 301 -12.10 -17.23 12.00
C ALA A 301 -11.75 -18.06 10.75
N GLY A 302 -12.66 -18.16 9.78
CA GLY A 302 -12.52 -19.03 8.60
C GLY A 302 -11.61 -18.48 7.50
N SER A 303 -11.58 -17.15 7.29
CA SER A 303 -10.77 -16.53 6.23
C SER A 303 -9.33 -16.25 6.68
N GLU A 304 -9.19 -15.33 7.63
CA GLU A 304 -7.91 -14.71 8.00
C GLU A 304 -6.90 -15.73 8.54
N THR A 305 -7.34 -16.72 9.33
CA THR A 305 -6.43 -17.71 9.94
C THR A 305 -5.91 -18.70 8.91
N THR A 306 -6.78 -19.21 8.05
CA THR A 306 -6.46 -20.13 6.94
C THR A 306 -5.49 -19.46 5.96
N ALA A 307 -5.80 -18.24 5.51
CA ALA A 307 -4.92 -17.50 4.61
C ALA A 307 -3.57 -17.17 5.25
N THR A 308 -3.54 -16.88 6.56
CA THR A 308 -2.28 -16.63 7.28
C THR A 308 -1.37 -17.85 7.24
N LEU A 309 -1.89 -19.05 7.50
CA LEU A 309 -1.08 -20.27 7.39
C LEU A 309 -0.65 -20.52 5.94
N LEU A 310 -1.57 -20.40 4.98
CA LEU A 310 -1.26 -20.63 3.57
C LEU A 310 -0.14 -19.70 3.07
N CYS A 311 -0.10 -18.44 3.51
CA CYS A 311 1.03 -17.55 3.24
C CYS A 311 2.33 -18.07 3.86
N GLY A 312 2.26 -18.50 5.12
CA GLY A 312 3.40 -19.05 5.86
C GLY A 312 3.98 -20.29 5.19
N VAL A 313 3.16 -21.27 4.83
CA VAL A 313 3.61 -22.53 4.20
C VAL A 313 4.16 -22.29 2.80
N VAL A 314 3.56 -21.40 1.99
CA VAL A 314 4.08 -21.06 0.65
C VAL A 314 5.46 -20.41 0.79
N TYR A 315 5.64 -19.48 1.72
CA TYR A 315 6.93 -18.86 1.99
C TYR A 315 7.97 -19.88 2.49
N LEU A 316 7.61 -20.72 3.45
CA LEU A 316 8.52 -21.71 4.04
C LEU A 316 8.93 -22.76 3.00
N LEU A 317 8.02 -23.21 2.14
CA LEU A 317 8.38 -24.09 1.03
C LEU A 317 9.30 -23.38 0.02
N ALA A 318 8.97 -22.16 -0.39
CA ALA A 318 9.78 -21.42 -1.38
C ALA A 318 11.17 -21.03 -0.87
N THR A 319 11.38 -21.00 0.46
CA THR A 319 12.69 -20.78 1.10
C THR A 319 13.43 -22.08 1.42
N ASN A 320 12.79 -23.24 1.30
CA ASN A 320 13.37 -24.56 1.54
C ASN A 320 13.15 -25.47 0.31
N PRO A 321 13.98 -25.33 -0.76
CA PRO A 321 13.78 -25.98 -2.04
C PRO A 321 13.63 -27.50 -1.96
N GLU A 322 14.38 -28.17 -1.08
CA GLU A 322 14.29 -29.62 -0.89
C GLU A 322 12.91 -30.06 -0.40
N CYS A 323 12.30 -29.28 0.50
CA CYS A 323 10.94 -29.56 0.99
C CYS A 323 9.90 -29.28 -0.09
N LEU A 324 10.08 -28.20 -0.86
CA LEU A 324 9.21 -27.86 -1.99
C LEU A 324 9.24 -28.96 -3.06
N GLU A 325 10.42 -29.48 -3.39
CA GLU A 325 10.58 -30.57 -4.35
C GLU A 325 9.85 -31.84 -3.90
N LYS A 326 10.04 -32.27 -2.65
CA LYS A 326 9.35 -33.44 -2.09
C LYS A 326 7.83 -33.32 -2.11
N VAL A 327 7.27 -32.18 -1.70
CA VAL A 327 5.81 -31.99 -1.73
C VAL A 327 5.29 -31.86 -3.17
N THR A 328 6.08 -31.27 -4.07
CA THR A 328 5.74 -31.20 -5.50
C THR A 328 5.70 -32.59 -6.12
N GLN A 329 6.68 -33.44 -5.80
CA GLN A 329 6.70 -34.82 -6.23
C GLN A 329 5.51 -35.61 -5.68
N GLU A 330 5.18 -35.46 -4.39
CA GLU A 330 4.01 -36.12 -3.79
C GLU A 330 2.72 -35.73 -4.54
N VAL A 331 2.50 -34.44 -4.76
CA VAL A 331 1.29 -33.94 -5.44
C VAL A 331 1.22 -34.40 -6.90
N ARG A 332 2.26 -34.15 -7.69
CA ARG A 332 2.26 -34.42 -9.13
C ARG A 332 2.32 -35.91 -9.48
N SER A 333 2.74 -36.77 -8.54
CA SER A 333 2.67 -38.23 -8.73
C SER A 333 1.35 -38.85 -8.22
N SER A 334 0.63 -38.15 -7.34
CA SER A 334 -0.65 -38.64 -6.80
C SER A 334 -1.84 -38.37 -7.71
N PHE A 335 -1.76 -37.35 -8.58
CA PHE A 335 -2.85 -36.93 -9.46
C PHE A 335 -2.37 -36.79 -10.90
N ARG A 336 -3.21 -37.16 -11.86
CA ARG A 336 -2.95 -37.01 -13.30
C ARG A 336 -3.51 -35.71 -13.84
N ASP A 337 -4.62 -35.24 -13.28
CA ASP A 337 -5.33 -34.05 -13.70
C ASP A 337 -5.79 -33.23 -12.49
N ASP A 338 -5.89 -31.91 -12.66
CA ASP A 338 -6.29 -30.99 -11.61
C ASP A 338 -7.72 -31.24 -11.11
N SER A 339 -8.60 -31.81 -11.94
CA SER A 339 -9.96 -32.21 -11.56
C SER A 339 -10.01 -33.39 -10.58
N GLU A 340 -8.94 -34.18 -10.46
CA GLU A 340 -8.81 -35.27 -9.47
C GLU A 340 -8.48 -34.74 -8.07
N ILE A 341 -8.07 -33.47 -7.95
CA ILE A 341 -7.70 -32.82 -6.70
C ILE A 341 -8.95 -32.23 -6.05
N THR A 342 -9.54 -32.98 -5.12
CA THR A 342 -10.79 -32.63 -4.45
C THR A 342 -10.59 -32.57 -2.94
N LEU A 343 -11.60 -32.09 -2.20
CA LEU A 343 -11.52 -31.93 -0.75
C LEU A 343 -11.25 -33.27 -0.04
N LEU A 344 -11.70 -34.39 -0.62
CA LEU A 344 -11.48 -35.74 -0.11
C LEU A 344 -10.16 -36.34 -0.60
N SER A 345 -9.80 -36.18 -1.87
CA SER A 345 -8.65 -36.87 -2.45
C SER A 345 -7.31 -36.39 -1.88
N VAL A 346 -7.23 -35.11 -1.46
CA VAL A 346 -6.04 -34.56 -0.79
C VAL A 346 -5.77 -35.15 0.60
N GLY A 347 -6.68 -35.93 1.16
CA GLY A 347 -6.49 -36.64 2.43
C GLY A 347 -5.30 -37.61 2.43
N ASN A 348 -4.87 -38.08 1.26
CA ASN A 348 -3.77 -39.03 1.10
C ASN A 348 -2.38 -38.38 1.06
N LEU A 349 -2.29 -37.05 0.96
CA LEU A 349 -1.03 -36.31 0.87
C LEU A 349 -0.38 -36.17 2.26
N ARG A 350 0.42 -37.18 2.64
CA ARG A 350 1.04 -37.31 3.96
C ARG A 350 2.16 -36.29 4.18
N TYR A 351 3.02 -36.08 3.18
CA TYR A 351 4.11 -35.12 3.26
C TYR A 351 3.58 -33.68 3.25
N MET A 352 2.55 -33.38 2.45
CA MET A 352 1.86 -32.09 2.51
C MET A 352 1.26 -31.79 3.89
N LEU A 353 0.63 -32.78 4.53
CA LEU A 353 0.15 -32.62 5.91
C LEU A 353 1.31 -32.27 6.85
N ALA A 354 2.44 -32.96 6.70
CA ALA A 354 3.63 -32.69 7.49
C ALA A 354 4.16 -31.26 7.26
N CYS A 355 4.18 -30.77 6.00
CA CYS A 355 4.52 -29.38 5.67
C CYS A 355 3.57 -28.38 6.33
N LEU A 356 2.25 -28.64 6.31
CA LEU A 356 1.26 -27.77 6.97
C LEU A 356 1.41 -27.77 8.49
N ASN A 357 1.70 -28.93 9.10
CA ASN A 357 1.94 -29.01 10.54
C ASN A 357 3.22 -28.26 10.94
N GLU A 358 4.31 -28.41 10.17
CA GLU A 358 5.54 -27.66 10.44
C GLU A 358 5.34 -26.16 10.23
N ALA A 359 4.55 -25.76 9.22
CA ALA A 359 4.16 -24.36 9.04
C ALA A 359 3.29 -23.85 10.22
N LEU A 360 2.40 -24.67 10.78
CA LEU A 360 1.61 -24.31 11.97
C LEU A 360 2.50 -24.15 13.20
N ARG A 361 3.60 -24.90 13.31
CA ARG A 361 4.59 -24.75 14.36
C ARG A 361 5.35 -23.43 14.20
N MET A 362 5.94 -23.21 13.04
CA MET A 362 6.84 -22.07 12.77
C MET A 362 6.09 -20.74 12.62
N TYR A 363 4.91 -20.77 11.99
CA TYR A 363 4.12 -19.61 11.64
C TYR A 363 2.64 -19.79 12.03
N PRO A 364 2.34 -19.95 13.34
CA PRO A 364 0.98 -20.18 13.79
C PRO A 364 0.12 -18.94 13.52
N PRO A 365 -1.13 -19.07 13.01
CA PRO A 365 -2.01 -17.93 12.78
C PRO A 365 -2.24 -17.05 14.02
N ILE A 366 -2.26 -17.68 15.21
CA ILE A 366 -2.30 -17.00 16.50
C ILE A 366 -0.95 -17.21 17.19
N THR A 367 -0.22 -16.13 17.44
CA THR A 367 1.13 -16.20 18.03
C THR A 367 1.12 -16.08 19.55
N SER A 368 0.05 -15.54 20.13
CA SER A 368 -0.09 -15.28 21.57
C SER A 368 -0.80 -16.42 22.33
N ALA A 369 -0.99 -16.24 23.64
CA ALA A 369 -1.81 -17.15 24.43
C ALA A 369 -3.31 -16.92 24.25
N MET A 370 -4.09 -17.98 24.44
CA MET A 370 -5.56 -17.90 24.61
C MET A 370 -5.86 -17.73 26.10
N PRO A 371 -6.12 -16.51 26.61
CA PRO A 371 -6.08 -16.24 28.04
C PRO A 371 -7.23 -16.88 28.80
N ARG A 372 -6.89 -17.67 29.83
CA ARG A 372 -7.82 -18.18 30.82
C ARG A 372 -7.58 -17.53 32.18
N GLN A 373 -8.50 -17.74 33.10
CA GLN A 373 -8.40 -17.25 34.46
C GLN A 373 -8.53 -18.42 35.44
N ALA A 374 -7.76 -18.39 36.53
CA ALA A 374 -7.90 -19.36 37.61
C ALA A 374 -9.27 -19.21 38.29
N PRO A 375 -9.99 -20.32 38.51
CA PRO A 375 -11.36 -20.28 39.04
C PRO A 375 -11.39 -19.95 40.54
N LYS A 376 -12.58 -19.91 41.13
CA LYS A 376 -12.76 -19.60 42.56
C LYS A 376 -12.04 -20.65 43.42
N GLY A 377 -11.22 -20.20 44.37
CA GLY A 377 -10.35 -21.07 45.16
C GLY A 377 -9.02 -21.46 44.49
N GLY A 378 -8.76 -20.99 43.26
CA GLY A 378 -7.54 -21.27 42.50
C GLY A 378 -7.55 -22.61 41.75
N GLY A 379 -6.44 -22.97 41.12
CA GLY A 379 -6.29 -24.24 40.41
C GLY A 379 -4.83 -24.59 40.16
N THR A 380 -4.53 -25.86 39.88
CA THR A 380 -3.16 -26.33 39.65
C THR A 380 -2.86 -26.44 38.15
N VAL A 381 -1.69 -25.94 37.73
CA VAL A 381 -1.18 -26.04 36.35
C VAL A 381 0.28 -26.48 36.40
N CYS A 382 0.63 -27.57 35.73
CA CYS A 382 1.99 -28.15 35.72
C CYS A 382 2.54 -28.37 37.15
N GLY A 383 1.69 -28.79 38.08
CA GLY A 383 2.07 -28.97 39.49
C GLY A 383 2.18 -27.68 40.32
N HIS A 384 1.94 -26.50 39.73
CA HIS A 384 1.97 -25.22 40.44
C HIS A 384 0.56 -24.74 40.79
N PHE A 385 0.30 -24.45 42.06
CA PHE A 385 -0.97 -23.85 42.50
C PHE A 385 -1.07 -22.38 42.08
N VAL A 386 -2.00 -22.10 41.17
CA VAL A 386 -2.34 -20.78 40.65
C VAL A 386 -3.49 -20.18 41.48
N PRO A 387 -3.28 -19.04 42.18
CA PRO A 387 -4.31 -18.36 42.95
C PRO A 387 -5.49 -17.90 42.10
N GLU A 388 -6.67 -17.85 42.71
CA GLU A 388 -7.91 -17.31 42.13
C GLU A 388 -7.68 -15.98 41.40
N GLY A 389 -8.34 -15.80 40.26
CA GLY A 389 -8.30 -14.55 39.50
C GLY A 389 -7.04 -14.35 38.65
N THR A 390 -6.00 -15.18 38.81
CA THR A 390 -4.77 -15.10 38.01
C THR A 390 -5.04 -15.45 36.54
N GLN A 391 -4.56 -14.61 35.62
CA GLN A 391 -4.56 -14.89 34.18
C GLN A 391 -3.47 -15.91 33.83
N VAL A 392 -3.83 -16.95 33.08
CA VAL A 392 -2.91 -18.01 32.64
C VAL A 392 -3.09 -18.31 31.15
N GLY A 393 -2.04 -18.82 30.52
CA GLY A 393 -2.13 -19.37 29.17
C GLY A 393 -0.80 -19.87 28.63
N VAL A 394 -0.89 -20.68 27.58
CA VAL A 394 0.25 -21.17 26.81
C VAL A 394 0.43 -20.29 25.59
N TRP A 395 1.59 -19.67 25.44
CA TRP A 395 1.89 -18.79 24.32
C TRP A 395 2.38 -19.62 23.12
N GLN A 396 1.63 -19.57 22.02
CA GLN A 396 1.85 -20.48 20.88
C GLN A 396 3.22 -20.33 20.24
N TRP A 397 3.65 -19.10 19.90
CA TRP A 397 4.96 -18.92 19.25
C TRP A 397 6.13 -19.34 20.17
N PRO A 398 6.18 -18.91 21.45
CA PRO A 398 7.20 -19.38 22.40
C PRO A 398 7.27 -20.90 22.55
N ILE A 399 6.14 -21.60 22.77
CA ILE A 399 6.17 -23.05 22.98
C ILE A 399 6.59 -23.81 21.71
N ASN A 400 6.26 -23.29 20.52
CA ASN A 400 6.62 -23.89 19.24
C ASN A 400 8.09 -23.68 18.83
N HIS A 401 8.80 -22.75 19.48
CA HIS A 401 10.21 -22.43 19.20
C HIS A 401 11.14 -22.71 20.38
N ALA A 402 10.63 -23.39 21.41
CA ALA A 402 11.36 -23.73 22.62
C ALA A 402 12.40 -24.82 22.34
N PRO A 403 13.72 -24.57 22.47
CA PRO A 403 14.76 -25.57 22.18
C PRO A 403 14.68 -26.83 23.05
N GLN A 404 14.04 -26.75 24.22
CA GLN A 404 13.81 -27.89 25.11
C GLN A 404 12.65 -28.80 24.68
N LEU A 405 11.82 -28.38 23.71
CA LEU A 405 10.70 -29.17 23.19
C LEU A 405 10.89 -29.59 21.73
N TRP A 406 11.79 -28.93 21.01
CA TRP A 406 11.98 -29.10 19.57
C TRP A 406 13.47 -29.14 19.21
N THR A 407 13.88 -30.17 18.48
CA THR A 407 15.19 -30.29 17.86
C THR A 407 15.23 -29.37 16.63
N ASP A 408 16.25 -28.50 16.56
CA ASP A 408 16.33 -27.41 15.59
C ASP A 408 14.98 -26.65 15.42
N PRO A 409 14.59 -25.82 16.43
CA PRO A 409 13.30 -25.14 16.41
C PRO A 409 13.18 -24.07 15.31
N LYS A 410 14.29 -23.67 14.68
CA LYS A 410 14.30 -22.58 13.68
C LYS A 410 14.29 -23.09 12.24
N GLY A 411 14.72 -24.33 12.00
CA GLY A 411 14.63 -24.96 10.68
C GLY A 411 13.21 -25.42 10.35
N PHE A 412 12.88 -25.45 9.06
CA PHE A 412 11.64 -26.00 8.53
C PHE A 412 11.83 -27.47 8.16
N HIS A 413 11.37 -28.36 9.04
CA HIS A 413 11.56 -29.81 8.90
C HIS A 413 10.23 -30.56 8.98
N PRO A 414 9.49 -30.70 7.86
CA PRO A 414 8.26 -31.51 7.80
C PRO A 414 8.45 -32.94 8.32
N GLU A 415 9.63 -33.54 8.12
CA GLU A 415 9.96 -34.91 8.49
C GLU A 415 9.73 -35.22 9.97
N ARG A 416 9.74 -34.21 10.85
CA ARG A 416 9.43 -34.40 12.28
C ARG A 416 8.02 -34.93 12.52
N PHE A 417 7.08 -34.66 11.62
CA PHE A 417 5.71 -35.16 11.69
C PHE A 417 5.51 -36.51 10.99
N LEU A 418 6.58 -37.10 10.45
CA LEU A 418 6.57 -38.39 9.75
C LEU A 418 7.32 -39.49 10.54
N GLY A 419 7.78 -39.19 11.75
CA GLY A 419 8.50 -40.15 12.60
C GLY A 419 9.98 -40.31 12.27
N ASP A 420 10.61 -39.30 11.66
CA ASP A 420 12.04 -39.31 11.37
C ASP A 420 12.88 -39.37 12.67
N PRO A 421 13.84 -40.31 12.80
CA PRO A 421 14.64 -40.50 13.99
C PRO A 421 15.40 -39.26 14.47
N ARG A 422 15.73 -38.31 13.57
CA ARG A 422 16.40 -37.04 13.90
C ARG A 422 15.60 -36.20 14.91
N PHE A 423 14.28 -36.38 14.93
CA PHE A 423 13.34 -35.59 15.75
C PHE A 423 12.64 -36.44 16.81
N ALA A 424 13.18 -37.62 17.16
CA ALA A 424 12.53 -38.55 18.09
C ALA A 424 12.27 -37.98 19.50
N ASN A 425 13.03 -36.95 19.90
CA ASN A 425 12.87 -36.27 21.19
C ASN A 425 11.90 -35.07 21.15
N ASP A 426 11.34 -34.76 19.98
CA ASP A 426 10.42 -33.63 19.84
C ASP A 426 9.08 -33.90 20.50
N ARG A 427 8.55 -32.90 21.20
CA ARG A 427 7.24 -32.94 21.85
C ARG A 427 6.17 -32.42 20.90
N LEU A 428 5.72 -33.25 19.96
CA LEU A 428 4.70 -32.87 18.97
C LEU A 428 3.37 -32.40 19.61
N ASP A 429 3.06 -32.88 20.82
CA ASP A 429 1.89 -32.49 21.61
C ASP A 429 1.97 -31.04 22.15
N ALA A 430 3.15 -30.40 22.08
CA ALA A 430 3.35 -28.99 22.39
C ALA A 430 2.63 -28.05 21.41
N MET A 431 2.48 -28.48 20.15
CA MET A 431 1.87 -27.68 19.08
C MET A 431 0.34 -27.85 19.09
N GLN A 432 -0.39 -26.85 19.58
CA GLN A 432 -1.88 -26.87 19.65
C GLN A 432 -2.51 -25.65 18.95
N PRO A 433 -2.37 -25.52 17.61
CA PRO A 433 -2.81 -24.32 16.90
C PRO A 433 -4.33 -24.15 16.89
N PHE A 434 -5.06 -25.27 17.00
CA PHE A 434 -6.51 -25.33 17.09
C PHE A 434 -7.03 -25.38 18.54
N SER A 435 -6.16 -25.17 19.54
CA SER A 435 -6.44 -25.41 20.97
C SER A 435 -6.83 -26.87 21.26
N THR A 436 -7.07 -27.18 22.54
CA THR A 436 -7.52 -28.50 23.01
C THR A 436 -8.74 -28.39 23.95
N GLY A 437 -9.36 -29.53 24.24
CA GLY A 437 -10.51 -29.65 25.14
C GLY A 437 -11.85 -29.16 24.57
N PRO A 438 -12.86 -28.90 25.43
CA PRO A 438 -14.24 -28.62 25.00
C PRO A 438 -14.40 -27.29 24.24
N ARG A 439 -13.37 -26.45 24.23
CA ARG A 439 -13.32 -25.13 23.59
C ARG A 439 -12.33 -25.08 22.41
N ASN A 440 -11.97 -26.23 21.84
CA ASN A 440 -11.11 -26.29 20.66
C ASN A 440 -11.81 -25.78 19.39
N CYS A 441 -11.04 -25.51 18.34
CA CYS A 441 -11.57 -25.06 17.06
C CYS A 441 -12.53 -26.11 16.48
N ILE A 442 -13.76 -25.68 16.18
CA ILE A 442 -14.78 -26.54 15.57
C ILE A 442 -14.46 -26.83 14.09
N GLY A 443 -13.82 -25.88 13.40
CA GLY A 443 -13.46 -25.98 11.99
C GLY A 443 -12.11 -26.66 11.72
N LYS A 444 -11.48 -27.32 12.71
CA LYS A 444 -10.15 -27.93 12.56
C LYS A 444 -10.05 -28.83 11.31
N ASN A 445 -10.99 -29.75 11.15
CA ASN A 445 -10.95 -30.72 10.05
C ASN A 445 -11.15 -30.05 8.69
N LEU A 446 -12.09 -29.11 8.62
CA LEU A 446 -12.35 -28.34 7.40
C LEU A 446 -11.13 -27.50 7.01
N ALA A 447 -10.53 -26.77 7.95
CA ALA A 447 -9.34 -25.97 7.69
C ALA A 447 -8.20 -26.83 7.12
N TYR A 448 -7.96 -28.01 7.70
CA TYR A 448 -6.96 -28.95 7.19
C TYR A 448 -7.27 -29.45 5.77
N ALA A 449 -8.54 -29.67 5.43
CA ALA A 449 -8.94 -30.10 4.10
C ALA A 449 -8.81 -28.94 3.09
N GLU A 450 -9.32 -27.76 3.43
CA GLU A 450 -9.26 -26.55 2.61
C GLU A 450 -7.81 -26.12 2.32
N MET A 451 -6.95 -26.08 3.35
CA MET A 451 -5.53 -25.70 3.17
C MET A 451 -4.77 -26.69 2.28
N ARG A 452 -5.07 -28.00 2.39
CA ARG A 452 -4.48 -29.00 1.50
C ARG A 452 -5.00 -28.87 0.08
N LEU A 453 -6.30 -28.66 -0.10
CA LEU A 453 -6.91 -28.48 -1.43
C LEU A 453 -6.29 -27.29 -2.17
N ILE A 454 -6.23 -26.13 -1.52
CA ILE A 454 -5.64 -24.91 -2.09
C ILE A 454 -4.15 -25.13 -2.41
N LEU A 455 -3.38 -25.67 -1.47
CA LEU A 455 -1.95 -25.86 -1.65
C LEU A 455 -1.63 -26.91 -2.72
N ALA A 456 -2.36 -28.02 -2.76
CA ALA A 456 -2.21 -29.06 -3.77
C ALA A 456 -2.51 -28.54 -5.17
N LYS A 457 -3.63 -27.82 -5.36
CA LYS A 457 -3.95 -27.23 -6.67
C LYS A 457 -2.90 -26.19 -7.10
N ILE A 458 -2.39 -25.36 -6.18
CA ILE A 458 -1.31 -24.41 -6.53
C ILE A 458 -0.05 -25.16 -6.97
N ILE A 459 0.42 -26.15 -6.21
CA ILE A 459 1.65 -26.91 -6.50
C ILE A 459 1.52 -27.75 -7.78
N PHE A 460 0.34 -28.34 -8.01
CA PHE A 460 0.07 -29.11 -9.21
C PHE A 460 0.20 -28.24 -10.46
N ASN A 461 -0.37 -27.03 -10.42
CA ASN A 461 -0.48 -26.15 -11.60
C ASN A 461 0.69 -25.19 -11.81
N PHE A 462 1.50 -24.90 -10.78
CA PHE A 462 2.55 -23.88 -10.85
C PHE A 462 3.86 -24.34 -10.20
N ASP A 463 4.98 -23.85 -10.74
CA ASP A 463 6.28 -23.90 -10.07
C ASP A 463 6.46 -22.65 -9.19
N LEU A 464 6.78 -22.86 -7.92
CA LEU A 464 6.88 -21.78 -6.95
C LEU A 464 8.31 -21.27 -6.83
N ARG A 465 8.49 -19.96 -6.98
CA ARG A 465 9.76 -19.28 -6.72
C ARG A 465 9.51 -18.02 -5.91
N LEU A 466 10.32 -17.81 -4.88
CA LEU A 466 10.22 -16.61 -4.06
C LEU A 466 10.76 -15.39 -4.83
N ALA A 467 10.01 -14.29 -4.80
CA ALA A 467 10.48 -13.00 -5.31
C ALA A 467 11.60 -12.45 -4.42
N ASP A 468 12.57 -11.73 -4.99
CA ASP A 468 13.77 -11.29 -4.25
C ASP A 468 13.42 -10.36 -3.08
N GLU A 469 12.43 -9.49 -3.26
CA GLU A 469 11.90 -8.60 -2.21
C GLU A 469 11.29 -9.36 -1.03
N SER A 470 10.97 -10.64 -1.19
CA SER A 470 10.32 -11.44 -0.16
C SER A 470 11.31 -12.25 0.69
N ARG A 471 12.62 -12.29 0.37
CA ARG A 471 13.60 -13.18 1.04
C ARG A 471 13.64 -13.04 2.57
N ASN A 472 13.47 -11.83 3.10
CA ASN A 472 13.52 -11.55 4.54
C ASN A 472 12.14 -11.47 5.22
N TRP A 473 11.07 -11.96 4.58
CA TRP A 473 9.70 -11.71 5.01
C TRP A 473 9.39 -12.09 6.47
N LEU A 474 10.00 -13.13 7.05
CA LEU A 474 9.77 -13.51 8.46
C LEU A 474 10.59 -12.71 9.49
N LYS A 475 11.72 -12.10 9.09
CA LYS A 475 12.70 -11.54 10.04
C LYS A 475 12.18 -10.32 10.80
N ASP A 476 11.36 -9.50 10.13
CA ASP A 476 10.90 -8.21 10.64
C ASP A 476 9.40 -8.15 10.94
N GLN A 477 8.72 -9.31 10.97
CA GLN A 477 7.30 -9.34 11.25
C GLN A 477 6.96 -8.96 12.69
N LYS A 478 5.92 -8.15 12.80
CA LYS A 478 5.28 -7.81 14.07
C LYS A 478 4.09 -8.75 14.29
N ALA A 479 3.71 -8.93 15.55
CA ALA A 479 2.52 -9.68 15.91
C ALA A 479 1.73 -8.99 17.03
N LEU A 480 0.48 -8.63 16.73
CA LEU A 480 -0.53 -8.14 17.67
C LEU A 480 -1.53 -9.27 17.93
N SER A 481 -1.09 -10.31 18.64
CA SER A 481 -1.76 -11.63 18.81
C SER A 481 -1.88 -12.48 17.53
N LYS A 482 -2.04 -11.85 16.36
CA LYS A 482 -1.82 -12.44 15.02
C LYS A 482 -0.65 -11.72 14.33
N TRP A 483 -0.15 -12.30 13.25
CA TRP A 483 0.87 -11.65 12.41
C TRP A 483 0.34 -10.35 11.81
N ASP A 484 1.13 -9.29 11.92
CA ASP A 484 0.90 -8.02 11.25
C ASP A 484 1.39 -8.17 9.79
N ARG A 485 0.45 -8.55 8.93
CA ARG A 485 0.68 -8.72 7.50
C ARG A 485 0.50 -7.41 6.72
N ASP A 486 0.26 -6.29 7.40
CA ASP A 486 0.10 -4.96 6.78
C ASP A 486 1.48 -4.36 6.51
N LYS A 487 1.76 -4.16 5.22
CA LYS A 487 3.12 -3.99 4.70
C LYS A 487 3.59 -2.56 4.87
N SER A 488 4.80 -2.41 5.44
CA SER A 488 5.64 -1.26 5.13
C SER A 488 6.28 -1.44 3.75
N ILE A 489 6.27 -0.39 2.93
CA ILE A 489 7.04 -0.25 1.70
C ILE A 489 8.51 -0.06 2.07
N PRO A 490 9.42 -0.96 1.66
CA PRO A 490 10.85 -0.71 1.75
C PRO A 490 11.25 0.34 0.72
N VAL A 491 12.00 1.36 1.15
CA VAL A 491 12.60 2.36 0.27
C VAL A 491 14.08 2.05 0.16
N GLU A 492 14.49 1.76 -1.07
CA GLU A 492 15.81 1.27 -1.39
C GLU A 492 16.68 2.38 -1.99
N ASN A 493 17.96 2.39 -1.66
CA ASN A 493 18.93 3.25 -2.31
C ASN A 493 19.43 2.57 -3.59
N PRO A 494 19.07 3.06 -4.79
CA PRO A 494 19.37 2.37 -6.05
C PRO A 494 20.86 2.28 -6.40
N ALA A 495 21.73 3.06 -5.74
CA ALA A 495 23.17 2.97 -5.95
C ALA A 495 23.81 1.83 -5.15
N THR A 496 23.11 1.27 -4.17
CA THR A 496 23.67 0.29 -3.22
C THR A 496 22.82 -0.97 -3.08
N GLY A 497 21.54 -0.92 -3.47
CA GLY A 497 20.57 -1.99 -3.22
C GLY A 497 20.12 -2.08 -1.76
N GLU A 498 20.58 -1.16 -0.89
CA GLU A 498 20.29 -1.20 0.54
C GLU A 498 18.97 -0.50 0.86
N ILE A 499 18.14 -1.14 1.69
CA ILE A 499 16.92 -0.53 2.21
C ILE A 499 17.30 0.42 3.35
N PHE A 500 17.17 1.72 3.12
CA PHE A 500 17.54 2.75 4.11
C PHE A 500 16.33 3.30 4.88
N ALA A 501 15.11 3.11 4.38
CA ALA A 501 13.90 3.53 5.06
C ALA A 501 12.73 2.58 4.81
N HIS A 502 11.72 2.65 5.67
CA HIS A 502 10.46 1.95 5.51
C HIS A 502 9.31 2.94 5.66
N CYS A 503 8.36 2.90 4.74
CA CYS A 503 7.16 3.73 4.75
C CYS A 503 5.91 2.87 4.96
N GLN A 504 4.90 3.34 5.67
CA GLN A 504 3.62 2.62 5.75
C GLN A 504 2.93 2.65 4.38
N ALA A 505 2.37 1.52 3.94
CA ALA A 505 1.51 1.48 2.75
C ALA A 505 0.07 1.80 3.16
N ALA A 506 -0.51 2.85 2.57
CA ALA A 506 -1.90 3.23 2.81
C ALA A 506 -2.86 2.17 2.25
N SER A 507 -3.75 1.68 3.09
CA SER A 507 -4.81 0.75 2.72
C SER A 507 -5.99 1.47 2.05
N PRO A 508 -6.94 0.75 1.42
CA PRO A 508 -8.19 1.35 0.96
C PRO A 508 -8.97 2.04 2.08
N GLY A 509 -8.87 1.55 3.32
CA GLY A 509 -9.50 2.20 4.48
C GLY A 509 -8.84 3.51 4.90
N ASP A 510 -7.54 3.67 4.63
CA ASP A 510 -6.82 4.93 4.81
C ASP A 510 -7.17 5.92 3.72
N VAL A 511 -7.34 5.45 2.47
CA VAL A 511 -7.86 6.24 1.35
C VAL A 511 -9.23 6.81 1.69
N GLU A 512 -10.18 5.97 2.13
CA GLU A 512 -11.52 6.42 2.55
C GLU A 512 -11.43 7.51 3.62
N THR A 513 -10.61 7.29 4.64
CA THR A 513 -10.44 8.24 5.75
C THR A 513 -9.88 9.58 5.26
N ALA A 514 -8.85 9.55 4.39
CA ALA A 514 -8.24 10.75 3.85
C ALA A 514 -9.18 11.50 2.89
N VAL A 515 -9.96 10.79 2.07
CA VAL A 515 -10.95 11.41 1.19
C VAL A 515 -12.08 12.06 1.97
N ALA A 516 -12.60 11.40 3.00
CA ALA A 516 -13.62 11.97 3.88
C ALA A 516 -13.11 13.25 4.58
N GLN A 517 -11.87 13.24 5.07
CA GLN A 517 -11.25 14.43 5.67
C GLN A 517 -11.05 15.57 4.66
N ALA A 518 -10.54 15.25 3.46
CA ALA A 518 -10.36 16.22 2.39
C ALA A 518 -11.69 16.83 1.93
N TRP A 519 -12.74 16.02 1.88
CA TRP A 519 -14.09 16.46 1.55
C TRP A 519 -14.67 17.37 2.62
N ALA A 520 -14.57 17.01 3.90
CA ALA A 520 -15.00 17.86 5.01
C ALA A 520 -14.25 19.21 5.03
N ALA A 521 -12.93 19.19 4.79
CA ALA A 521 -12.14 20.42 4.67
C ALA A 521 -12.60 21.28 3.48
N PHE A 522 -12.93 20.67 2.34
CA PHE A 522 -13.47 21.38 1.18
C PHE A 522 -14.83 22.01 1.46
N GLU A 523 -15.76 21.27 2.07
CA GLU A 523 -17.12 21.73 2.40
C GLU A 523 -17.14 22.82 3.47
N SER A 524 -16.16 22.82 4.39
CA SER A 524 -16.04 23.87 5.41
C SER A 524 -15.88 25.27 4.82
N GLY A 525 -15.46 25.38 3.56
CA GLY A 525 -15.19 26.66 2.90
C GLY A 525 -13.87 27.31 3.29
N TYR A 526 -13.17 26.80 4.33
CA TYR A 526 -11.98 27.47 4.88
C TYR A 526 -10.87 27.68 3.84
N TRP A 527 -10.68 26.72 2.93
CA TRP A 527 -9.76 26.85 1.80
C TRP A 527 -10.46 27.16 0.48
N SER A 528 -11.53 26.44 0.19
CA SER A 528 -12.25 26.51 -1.09
C SER A 528 -12.95 27.85 -1.35
N GLN A 529 -13.36 28.55 -0.28
CA GLN A 529 -13.98 29.87 -0.33
C GLN A 529 -13.07 30.99 0.21
N ALA A 530 -11.80 30.67 0.53
CA ALA A 530 -10.84 31.69 0.93
C ALA A 530 -10.69 32.74 -0.18
N PRO A 531 -10.47 34.03 0.16
CA PRO A 531 -10.14 35.04 -0.84
C PRO A 531 -8.88 34.66 -1.64
N ARG A 532 -8.86 34.94 -2.95
CA ARG A 532 -7.73 34.62 -3.84
C ARG A 532 -6.38 35.12 -3.31
N HIS A 533 -6.35 36.33 -2.74
CA HIS A 533 -5.13 36.91 -2.16
C HIS A 533 -4.62 36.11 -0.95
N GLN A 534 -5.50 35.60 -0.08
CA GLN A 534 -5.08 34.78 1.07
C GLN A 534 -4.45 33.47 0.61
N ARG A 535 -5.04 32.81 -0.40
CA ARG A 535 -4.42 31.62 -1.01
C ARG A 535 -3.08 31.95 -1.66
N ALA A 536 -2.98 33.07 -2.38
CA ALA A 536 -1.73 33.52 -2.99
C ALA A 536 -0.62 33.75 -1.94
N ASP A 537 -0.95 34.37 -0.80
CA ASP A 537 0.01 34.61 0.28
C ASP A 537 0.48 33.31 0.95
N VAL A 538 -0.39 32.31 1.06
CA VAL A 538 -0.02 30.95 1.51
C VAL A 538 0.95 30.32 0.51
N LEU A 539 0.69 30.40 -0.80
CA LEU A 539 1.60 29.85 -1.81
C LEU A 539 2.97 30.55 -1.80
N ASP A 540 3.03 31.86 -1.61
CA ASP A 540 4.32 32.57 -1.45
C ASP A 540 5.08 32.09 -0.20
N ARG A 541 4.38 31.83 0.91
CA ARG A 541 5.00 31.22 2.09
C ARG A 541 5.45 29.79 1.83
N CYS A 542 4.69 28.99 1.07
CA CYS A 542 5.15 27.67 0.62
C CYS A 542 6.47 27.77 -0.15
N ALA A 543 6.60 28.74 -1.06
CA ALA A 543 7.83 28.97 -1.80
C ALA A 543 9.01 29.35 -0.88
N ALA A 544 8.78 30.21 0.11
CA ALA A 544 9.80 30.64 1.06
C ALA A 544 10.27 29.49 1.96
N LEU A 545 9.35 28.75 2.58
CA LEU A 545 9.68 27.62 3.47
C LEU A 545 10.27 26.44 2.70
N LEU A 546 9.77 26.16 1.49
CA LEU A 546 10.38 25.17 0.61
C LEU A 546 11.84 25.52 0.37
N GLY A 547 12.13 26.78 0.01
CA GLY A 547 13.50 27.28 -0.19
C GLY A 547 14.45 26.96 0.97
N GLY A 548 13.99 27.11 2.21
CA GLY A 548 14.76 26.73 3.41
C GLY A 548 14.90 25.22 3.63
N ALA A 549 13.91 24.43 3.23
CA ALA A 549 13.92 22.96 3.35
C ALA A 549 14.73 22.25 2.25
N LEU A 550 14.99 22.92 1.13
CA LEU A 550 15.62 22.34 -0.05
C LEU A 550 16.94 21.59 0.20
N PRO A 551 17.90 22.08 1.03
CA PRO A 551 19.15 21.35 1.25
C PRO A 551 18.92 19.91 1.75
N LYS A 552 18.01 19.72 2.71
CA LYS A 552 17.68 18.39 3.25
C LYS A 552 16.90 17.54 2.24
N LEU A 553 16.00 18.16 1.50
CA LEU A 553 15.20 17.48 0.47
C LEU A 553 16.07 17.00 -0.70
N ILE A 554 17.09 17.77 -1.07
CA ILE A 554 18.05 17.41 -2.13
C ILE A 554 18.81 16.14 -1.75
N ASP A 555 19.39 16.07 -0.55
CA ASP A 555 20.14 14.89 -0.12
C ASP A 555 19.25 13.63 -0.09
N LEU A 556 18.02 13.77 0.42
CA LEU A 556 17.03 12.69 0.44
C LEU A 556 16.60 12.25 -0.97
N GLU A 557 16.41 13.21 -1.88
CA GLU A 557 16.09 12.93 -3.28
C GLU A 557 17.23 12.16 -3.96
N VAL A 558 18.49 12.52 -3.70
CA VAL A 558 19.65 11.76 -4.20
C VAL A 558 19.63 10.33 -3.65
N GLU A 559 19.38 10.16 -2.35
CA GLU A 559 19.37 8.85 -1.70
C GLU A 559 18.27 7.91 -2.24
N GLN A 560 17.04 8.42 -2.44
CA GLN A 560 15.92 7.60 -2.92
C GLN A 560 15.90 7.43 -4.45
N THR A 561 16.41 8.38 -5.23
CA THR A 561 16.36 8.32 -6.70
C THR A 561 17.65 7.84 -7.35
N GLY A 562 18.78 7.94 -6.64
CA GLY A 562 20.11 7.72 -7.20
C GLY A 562 20.62 8.83 -8.13
N ARG A 563 19.85 9.89 -8.37
CA ARG A 563 20.28 10.96 -9.28
C ARG A 563 21.46 11.73 -8.66
N PRO A 564 22.48 12.11 -9.45
CA PRO A 564 23.66 12.77 -8.89
C PRO A 564 23.32 14.08 -8.16
N ILE A 565 23.98 14.32 -7.02
CA ILE A 565 23.85 15.54 -6.21
C ILE A 565 24.11 16.80 -7.02
N ARG A 566 25.00 16.72 -8.01
CA ARG A 566 25.30 17.81 -8.94
C ARG A 566 24.08 18.25 -9.73
N GLU A 567 23.30 17.29 -10.22
CA GLU A 567 22.07 17.52 -10.96
C GLU A 567 20.98 18.06 -10.04
N MET A 568 20.80 17.43 -8.88
CA MET A 568 19.78 17.81 -7.91
C MET A 568 19.99 19.23 -7.35
N LYS A 569 21.24 19.61 -7.03
CA LYS A 569 21.57 20.98 -6.60
C LYS A 569 21.29 22.04 -7.67
N ALA A 570 21.34 21.67 -8.94
CA ALA A 570 21.03 22.60 -10.04
C ALA A 570 19.52 22.73 -10.29
N GLN A 571 18.77 21.62 -10.24
CA GLN A 571 17.37 21.59 -10.67
C GLN A 571 16.37 21.89 -9.55
N VAL A 572 16.53 21.26 -8.38
CA VAL A 572 15.54 21.30 -7.29
C VAL A 572 15.31 22.73 -6.75
N PRO A 573 16.30 23.64 -6.72
CA PRO A 573 16.04 25.03 -6.34
C PRO A 573 15.03 25.79 -7.20
N SER A 574 14.77 25.35 -8.42
CA SER A 574 13.77 25.99 -9.28
C SER A 574 12.32 25.74 -8.82
N LEU A 575 12.06 24.74 -7.96
CA LEU A 575 10.70 24.36 -7.57
C LEU A 575 9.91 25.47 -6.86
N VAL A 576 10.60 26.38 -6.18
CA VAL A 576 9.96 27.55 -5.54
C VAL A 576 9.22 28.44 -6.55
N ARG A 577 9.60 28.38 -7.83
CA ARG A 577 9.00 29.19 -8.91
C ARG A 577 7.56 28.79 -9.20
N TRP A 578 7.17 27.53 -9.01
CA TRP A 578 5.79 27.06 -9.26
C TRP A 578 4.80 27.69 -8.30
N PHE A 579 5.11 27.67 -7.00
CA PHE A 579 4.26 28.31 -5.99
C PHE A 579 4.15 29.83 -6.23
N ARG A 580 5.26 30.50 -6.54
CA ARG A 580 5.26 31.94 -6.86
C ARG A 580 4.47 32.26 -8.12
N TYR A 581 4.60 31.44 -9.17
CA TYR A 581 3.87 31.62 -10.41
C TYR A 581 2.35 31.54 -10.16
N TYR A 582 1.88 30.50 -9.47
CA TYR A 582 0.45 30.34 -9.20
C TYR A 582 -0.08 31.33 -8.15
N ALA A 583 0.75 31.83 -7.24
CA ALA A 583 0.40 32.98 -6.41
C ALA A 583 0.15 34.24 -7.26
N SER A 584 1.02 34.50 -8.25
CA SER A 584 0.85 35.60 -9.20
C SER A 584 -0.40 35.42 -10.07
N VAL A 585 -0.66 34.21 -10.59
CA VAL A 585 -1.89 33.89 -11.33
C VAL A 585 -3.13 34.29 -10.54
N LEU A 586 -3.21 33.94 -9.26
CA LEU A 586 -4.36 34.31 -8.41
C LEU A 586 -4.56 35.81 -8.23
N ARG A 587 -3.49 36.59 -8.32
CA ARG A 587 -3.53 38.05 -8.17
C ARG A 587 -3.94 38.77 -9.46
N VAL A 588 -3.67 38.16 -10.62
CA VAL A 588 -3.87 38.81 -11.93
C VAL A 588 -4.98 38.19 -12.76
N GLU A 589 -5.52 37.02 -12.38
CA GLU A 589 -6.59 36.36 -13.13
C GLU A 589 -7.85 37.21 -13.19
N GLU A 590 -8.24 37.59 -14.40
CA GLU A 590 -9.39 38.44 -14.68
C GLU A 590 -10.70 37.67 -14.71
N ARG A 591 -11.81 38.40 -14.55
CA ARG A 591 -13.18 37.86 -14.62
C ARG A 591 -13.83 38.27 -15.95
N PRO A 592 -14.11 37.34 -16.87
CA PRO A 592 -14.76 37.69 -18.14
C PRO A 592 -16.18 38.22 -17.93
N LEU A 593 -16.51 39.32 -18.61
CA LEU A 593 -17.86 39.82 -18.83
C LEU A 593 -18.25 39.47 -20.27
N LEU A 594 -19.28 38.65 -20.45
CA LEU A 594 -19.70 38.19 -21.76
C LEU A 594 -20.80 39.09 -22.32
N PRO A 595 -20.75 39.47 -23.60
CA PRO A 595 -21.84 40.21 -24.22
C PRO A 595 -23.12 39.38 -24.17
N THR A 596 -24.23 39.99 -23.79
CA THR A 596 -25.56 39.34 -23.71
C THR A 596 -26.62 40.39 -24.10
N THR A 597 -27.58 39.98 -24.92
CA THR A 597 -28.66 40.86 -25.40
C THR A 597 -29.66 41.16 -24.28
N GLY A 598 -30.19 42.38 -24.26
CA GLY A 598 -31.15 42.84 -23.24
C GLY A 598 -30.50 43.46 -22.01
N GLN A 599 -31.32 43.77 -21.00
CA GLN A 599 -30.87 44.33 -19.71
C GLN A 599 -30.30 43.24 -18.79
N LEU A 600 -29.30 42.51 -19.30
CA LEU A 600 -28.66 41.38 -18.64
C LEU A 600 -27.18 41.64 -18.41
N HIS A 601 -26.69 41.29 -17.22
CA HIS A 601 -25.28 41.32 -16.86
C HIS A 601 -24.76 39.89 -16.70
N ASN A 602 -23.92 39.45 -17.64
CA ASN A 602 -23.38 38.09 -17.70
C ASN A 602 -21.89 38.08 -17.38
N PHE A 603 -21.53 37.45 -16.26
CA PHE A 603 -20.14 37.26 -15.86
C PHE A 603 -19.80 35.80 -15.64
N VAL A 604 -18.53 35.47 -15.84
CA VAL A 604 -17.98 34.14 -15.61
C VAL A 604 -17.19 34.10 -14.32
N SER A 605 -17.27 33.03 -13.56
CA SER A 605 -16.43 32.76 -12.39
C SER A 605 -15.78 31.40 -12.48
N ARG A 606 -14.61 31.25 -11.83
CA ARG A 606 -13.91 29.98 -11.69
C ARG A 606 -13.98 29.52 -10.25
N GLU A 607 -14.58 28.35 -10.05
CA GLU A 607 -14.75 27.71 -8.75
C GLU A 607 -13.87 26.46 -8.67
N PRO A 608 -13.32 26.08 -7.50
CA PRO A 608 -12.60 24.82 -7.35
C PRO A 608 -13.49 23.61 -7.69
N LEU A 609 -12.85 22.49 -8.02
CA LEU A 609 -13.55 21.25 -8.37
C LEU A 609 -14.04 20.49 -7.14
N GLY A 610 -13.25 20.46 -6.06
CA GLY A 610 -13.54 19.64 -4.88
C GLY A 610 -12.28 18.97 -4.35
N VAL A 611 -12.40 17.66 -4.08
CA VAL A 611 -11.26 16.80 -3.75
C VAL A 611 -10.62 16.28 -5.03
N VAL A 612 -9.31 16.43 -5.15
CA VAL A 612 -8.55 15.98 -6.32
C VAL A 612 -7.45 14.99 -5.91
N ALA A 613 -7.24 13.96 -6.72
CA ALA A 613 -6.21 12.95 -6.51
C ALA A 613 -5.03 13.22 -7.45
N LEU A 614 -3.83 13.31 -6.89
CA LEU A 614 -2.58 13.52 -7.62
C LEU A 614 -1.73 12.25 -7.53
N ILE A 615 -1.40 11.64 -8.67
CA ILE A 615 -0.57 10.42 -8.72
C ILE A 615 0.75 10.78 -9.40
N THR A 616 1.86 10.54 -8.69
CA THR A 616 3.20 10.95 -9.15
C THR A 616 4.18 9.77 -9.28
N PRO A 617 5.08 9.80 -10.27
CA PRO A 617 6.05 8.74 -10.53
C PRO A 617 7.32 8.92 -9.67
N PHE A 618 8.34 8.11 -9.93
CA PHE A 618 9.58 8.06 -9.14
C PHE A 618 10.72 8.95 -9.65
N ASN A 619 10.69 9.41 -10.89
CA ASN A 619 11.86 9.96 -11.56
C ASN A 619 12.18 11.42 -11.17
N HIS A 620 11.13 12.23 -10.97
CA HIS A 620 11.25 13.58 -10.43
C HIS A 620 10.21 13.80 -9.32
N PRO A 621 10.32 13.12 -8.16
CA PRO A 621 9.24 13.02 -7.18
C PRO A 621 8.76 14.39 -6.68
N LEU A 622 9.67 15.24 -6.18
CA LEU A 622 9.32 16.60 -5.74
C LEU A 622 8.85 17.50 -6.88
N LEU A 623 9.51 17.49 -8.04
CA LEU A 623 9.14 18.38 -9.14
C LEU A 623 7.71 18.11 -9.59
N ILE A 624 7.37 16.86 -9.86
CA ILE A 624 6.05 16.49 -10.38
C ILE A 624 4.99 16.69 -9.28
N ALA A 625 5.30 16.40 -8.01
CA ALA A 625 4.41 16.73 -6.90
C ALA A 625 4.11 18.24 -6.85
N VAL A 626 5.13 19.11 -6.91
CA VAL A 626 4.97 20.57 -6.89
C VAL A 626 4.21 21.08 -8.11
N LYS A 627 4.52 20.57 -9.32
CA LYS A 627 3.82 20.92 -10.58
C LYS A 627 2.30 20.73 -10.47
N LYS A 628 1.86 19.68 -9.77
CA LYS A 628 0.44 19.38 -9.55
C LYS A 628 -0.16 20.10 -8.33
N LEU A 629 0.58 20.14 -7.23
CA LEU A 629 0.13 20.75 -5.96
C LEU A 629 -0.12 22.24 -6.10
N ALA A 630 0.80 22.98 -6.72
CA ALA A 630 0.71 24.44 -6.81
C ALA A 630 -0.57 24.94 -7.52
N PRO A 631 -0.93 24.48 -8.73
CA PRO A 631 -2.19 24.89 -9.37
C PRO A 631 -3.43 24.35 -8.66
N ALA A 632 -3.39 23.13 -8.11
CA ALA A 632 -4.51 22.54 -7.39
C ALA A 632 -4.88 23.35 -6.13
N LEU A 633 -3.86 23.72 -5.35
CA LEU A 633 -4.00 24.56 -4.15
C LEU A 633 -4.41 25.98 -4.53
N ALA A 634 -3.83 26.56 -5.59
CA ALA A 634 -4.20 27.89 -6.06
C ALA A 634 -5.70 27.96 -6.40
N ALA A 635 -6.21 26.97 -7.12
CA ALA A 635 -7.63 26.86 -7.46
C ALA A 635 -8.54 26.70 -6.23
N GLY A 636 -8.03 26.30 -5.06
CA GLY A 636 -8.81 26.12 -3.83
C GLY A 636 -9.30 24.68 -3.59
N ASN A 637 -8.67 23.68 -4.22
CA ASN A 637 -9.05 22.28 -4.04
C ASN A 637 -8.44 21.68 -2.77
N SER A 638 -9.11 20.66 -2.21
CA SER A 638 -8.47 19.72 -1.30
C SER A 638 -7.78 18.62 -2.11
N VAL A 639 -6.64 18.13 -1.65
CA VAL A 639 -5.68 17.36 -2.44
C VAL A 639 -5.27 16.10 -1.70
N ILE A 640 -5.27 14.98 -2.42
CA ILE A 640 -4.67 13.73 -1.96
C ILE A 640 -3.55 13.35 -2.93
N LEU A 641 -2.31 13.38 -2.44
CA LEU A 641 -1.12 13.01 -3.20
C LEU A 641 -0.73 11.56 -2.92
N LYS A 642 -0.72 10.72 -3.95
CA LYS A 642 -0.14 9.38 -3.94
C LYS A 642 1.22 9.41 -4.65
N PRO A 643 2.35 9.39 -3.92
CA PRO A 643 3.67 9.26 -4.55
C PRO A 643 3.94 7.84 -5.03
N SER A 644 4.97 7.66 -5.86
CA SER A 644 5.50 6.34 -6.15
C SER A 644 6.00 5.68 -4.87
N GLU A 645 5.73 4.39 -4.74
CA GLU A 645 6.26 3.54 -3.67
C GLU A 645 7.79 3.48 -3.66
N LEU A 646 8.46 3.78 -4.78
CA LEU A 646 9.92 3.78 -4.86
C LEU A 646 10.55 5.03 -4.22
N THR A 647 9.82 6.15 -4.19
CA THR A 647 10.37 7.45 -3.75
C THR A 647 9.37 8.28 -2.94
N PRO A 648 8.79 7.74 -1.84
CA PRO A 648 7.70 8.42 -1.13
C PRO A 648 8.17 9.51 -0.16
N LEU A 649 9.45 9.52 0.22
CA LEU A 649 9.93 10.22 1.42
C LEU A 649 9.94 11.74 1.25
N SER A 650 10.39 12.23 0.09
CA SER A 650 10.45 13.67 -0.18
C SER A 650 9.06 14.31 -0.23
N SER A 651 8.05 13.62 -0.77
CA SER A 651 6.64 14.05 -0.77
C SER A 651 6.05 14.14 0.64
N LEU A 652 6.40 13.21 1.54
CA LEU A 652 5.97 13.26 2.95
C LEU A 652 6.56 14.47 3.68
N LEU A 653 7.83 14.81 3.42
CA LEU A 653 8.46 15.99 4.00
C LEU A 653 7.91 17.29 3.40
N LEU A 654 7.60 17.31 2.10
CA LEU A 654 6.93 18.45 1.46
C LEU A 654 5.60 18.78 2.14
N ALA A 655 4.81 17.78 2.55
CA ALA A 655 3.55 18.01 3.25
C ALA A 655 3.72 18.79 4.56
N ARG A 656 4.84 18.58 5.28
CA ARG A 656 5.15 19.35 6.50
C ARG A 656 5.42 20.82 6.17
N VAL A 657 6.17 21.08 5.10
CA VAL A 657 6.45 22.44 4.61
C VAL A 657 5.15 23.15 4.22
N LEU A 658 4.22 22.47 3.54
CA LEU A 658 2.92 23.03 3.17
C LEU A 658 2.08 23.36 4.41
N HIS A 659 2.05 22.46 5.40
CA HIS A 659 1.35 22.70 6.66
C HIS A 659 1.93 23.92 7.40
N GLU A 660 3.25 24.01 7.55
CA GLU A 660 3.93 25.15 8.17
C GLU A 660 3.71 26.47 7.43
N ALA A 661 3.52 26.42 6.09
CA ALA A 661 3.19 27.60 5.29
C ALA A 661 1.76 28.13 5.53
N GLY A 662 0.92 27.36 6.20
CA GLY A 662 -0.48 27.69 6.49
C GLY A 662 -1.47 27.05 5.51
N VAL A 663 -1.09 25.97 4.82
CA VAL A 663 -2.09 25.11 4.17
C VAL A 663 -2.93 24.43 5.27
N PRO A 664 -4.26 24.57 5.25
CA PRO A 664 -5.10 24.09 6.35
C PRO A 664 -5.07 22.56 6.53
N GLU A 665 -5.36 22.10 7.74
CA GLU A 665 -5.51 20.67 8.02
C GLU A 665 -6.61 20.06 7.15
N GLY A 666 -6.38 18.83 6.65
CA GLY A 666 -7.29 18.14 5.74
C GLY A 666 -7.22 18.61 4.27
N VAL A 667 -6.63 19.77 3.97
CA VAL A 667 -6.51 20.26 2.58
C VAL A 667 -5.46 19.48 1.79
N VAL A 668 -4.38 19.00 2.42
CA VAL A 668 -3.39 18.14 1.77
C VAL A 668 -3.17 16.90 2.60
N SER A 669 -3.32 15.73 1.97
CA SER A 669 -2.93 14.44 2.51
C SER A 669 -1.95 13.75 1.56
N VAL A 670 -0.95 13.06 2.11
CA VAL A 670 0.00 12.24 1.33
C VAL A 670 -0.17 10.78 1.72
N LEU A 671 -0.48 9.93 0.74
CA LEU A 671 -0.75 8.50 0.92
C LEU A 671 0.26 7.65 0.16
N PRO A 672 1.44 7.36 0.73
CA PRO A 672 2.36 6.37 0.19
C PRO A 672 1.67 5.02 0.09
N GLY A 673 1.85 4.30 -1.01
CA GLY A 673 1.07 3.10 -1.26
C GLY A 673 1.37 2.49 -2.61
N TYR A 674 0.92 1.26 -2.85
CA TYR A 674 1.08 0.61 -4.15
C TYR A 674 0.01 1.08 -5.14
N GLY A 675 0.35 1.14 -6.43
CA GLY A 675 -0.59 1.56 -7.48
C GLY A 675 -1.86 0.70 -7.53
N HIS A 676 -1.72 -0.62 -7.48
CA HIS A 676 -2.84 -1.57 -7.59
C HIS A 676 -3.74 -1.65 -6.33
N VAL A 677 -3.31 -1.08 -5.19
CA VAL A 677 -4.09 -1.07 -3.95
C VAL A 677 -4.56 0.36 -3.65
N THR A 678 -3.63 1.21 -3.24
CA THR A 678 -3.89 2.58 -2.82
C THR A 678 -4.30 3.45 -3.99
N GLY A 679 -3.60 3.33 -5.12
CA GLY A 679 -3.92 4.09 -6.33
C GLY A 679 -5.29 3.70 -6.88
N ALA A 680 -5.57 2.41 -7.01
CA ALA A 680 -6.85 1.89 -7.49
C ALA A 680 -8.03 2.34 -6.61
N ALA A 681 -7.91 2.21 -5.29
CA ALA A 681 -8.93 2.68 -4.36
C ALA A 681 -9.15 4.20 -4.47
N LEU A 682 -8.08 4.98 -4.60
CA LEU A 682 -8.17 6.43 -4.67
C LEU A 682 -8.87 6.91 -5.95
N VAL A 683 -8.49 6.39 -7.12
CA VAL A 683 -9.07 6.85 -8.41
C VAL A 683 -10.51 6.39 -8.61
N ALA A 684 -10.91 5.29 -7.97
CA ALA A 684 -12.28 4.78 -8.01
C ALA A 684 -13.23 5.53 -7.06
N HIS A 685 -12.71 6.32 -6.12
CA HIS A 685 -13.53 6.90 -5.06
C HIS A 685 -14.52 7.97 -5.58
N PRO A 686 -15.82 7.92 -5.24
CA PRO A 686 -16.86 8.76 -5.85
C PRO A 686 -16.77 10.26 -5.50
N LEU A 687 -16.14 10.61 -4.38
CA LEU A 687 -15.90 12.02 -4.00
C LEU A 687 -14.72 12.67 -4.72
N ILE A 688 -13.92 11.91 -5.48
CA ILE A 688 -12.84 12.48 -6.27
C ILE A 688 -13.41 13.18 -7.51
N ARG A 689 -13.11 14.46 -7.67
CA ARG A 689 -13.60 15.31 -8.77
C ARG A 689 -12.61 15.46 -9.91
N LYS A 690 -11.34 15.16 -9.66
CA LYS A 690 -10.28 15.11 -10.66
C LYS A 690 -9.21 14.11 -10.27
N VAL A 691 -8.70 13.38 -11.24
CA VAL A 691 -7.46 12.63 -11.14
C VAL A 691 -6.43 13.25 -12.08
N ASP A 692 -5.27 13.58 -11.53
CA ASP A 692 -4.11 14.07 -12.28
C ASP A 692 -2.94 13.11 -12.08
N VAL A 693 -2.59 12.35 -13.12
CA VAL A 693 -1.59 11.29 -13.06
C VAL A 693 -0.41 11.58 -13.98
N THR A 694 0.79 11.29 -13.50
CA THR A 694 1.97 11.16 -14.36
C THR A 694 2.55 9.75 -14.20
N GLY A 695 2.80 9.05 -15.32
CA GLY A 695 3.28 7.67 -15.29
C GLY A 695 3.32 7.00 -16.66
N GLY A 696 3.40 5.66 -16.69
CA GLY A 696 3.42 4.92 -17.96
C GLY A 696 2.05 4.91 -18.67
N THR A 697 2.06 4.85 -20.00
CA THR A 697 0.85 4.93 -20.83
C THR A 697 -0.20 3.85 -20.50
N THR A 698 0.23 2.61 -20.24
CA THR A 698 -0.68 1.52 -19.83
C THR A 698 -1.43 1.85 -18.53
N ALA A 699 -0.71 2.36 -17.53
CA ALA A 699 -1.32 2.76 -16.26
C ALA A 699 -2.26 3.97 -16.44
N GLY A 700 -1.86 4.93 -17.27
CA GLY A 700 -2.70 6.07 -17.64
C GLY A 700 -4.03 5.66 -18.29
N ARG A 701 -4.00 4.71 -19.24
CA ARG A 701 -5.24 4.21 -19.87
C ARG A 701 -6.13 3.48 -18.85
N ALA A 702 -5.55 2.64 -18.00
CA ALA A 702 -6.28 1.92 -16.96
C ALA A 702 -6.95 2.87 -15.95
N ILE A 703 -6.23 3.90 -15.49
CA ILE A 703 -6.78 4.91 -14.59
C ILE A 703 -7.87 5.71 -15.28
N GLY A 704 -7.65 6.18 -16.52
CA GLY A 704 -8.64 6.94 -17.28
C GLY A 704 -9.98 6.20 -17.43
N ALA A 705 -9.94 4.89 -17.65
CA ALA A 705 -11.14 4.06 -17.73
C ALA A 705 -11.94 4.01 -16.42
N VAL A 706 -11.25 3.99 -15.27
CA VAL A 706 -11.91 4.04 -13.95
C VAL A 706 -12.47 5.44 -13.68
N VAL A 707 -11.69 6.48 -13.95
CA VAL A 707 -12.08 7.88 -13.75
C VAL A 707 -13.32 8.25 -14.57
N GLY A 708 -13.40 7.75 -15.80
CA GLY A 708 -14.57 7.92 -16.67
C GLY A 708 -15.87 7.41 -16.07
N ARG A 709 -15.85 6.32 -15.27
CA ARG A 709 -17.04 5.80 -14.58
C ARG A 709 -17.59 6.79 -13.55
N ASN A 710 -16.72 7.61 -12.97
CA ASN A 710 -17.08 8.63 -11.98
C ASN A 710 -17.44 9.98 -12.63
N LEU A 711 -17.30 10.11 -13.96
CA LEU A 711 -17.36 11.39 -14.69
C LEU A 711 -16.46 12.47 -14.06
N ALA A 712 -15.39 12.06 -13.40
CA ALA A 712 -14.40 12.95 -12.83
C ALA A 712 -13.46 13.46 -13.93
N ARG A 713 -12.87 14.65 -13.72
CA ARG A 713 -11.91 15.20 -14.69
C ARG A 713 -10.62 14.39 -14.69
N TYR A 714 -9.98 14.29 -15.85
CA TYR A 714 -8.76 13.52 -16.01
C TYR A 714 -7.66 14.34 -16.68
N THR A 715 -6.48 14.35 -16.08
CA THR A 715 -5.24 14.84 -16.70
C THR A 715 -4.21 13.74 -16.59
N ALA A 716 -3.50 13.48 -17.69
CA ALA A 716 -2.53 12.41 -17.79
C ALA A 716 -1.29 12.90 -18.53
N GLU A 717 -0.15 12.87 -17.86
CA GLU A 717 1.17 13.05 -18.47
C GLU A 717 1.85 11.68 -18.57
N LEU A 718 2.01 11.17 -19.79
CA LEU A 718 2.41 9.78 -20.01
C LEU A 718 3.80 9.65 -20.62
N GLY A 719 4.11 8.49 -21.18
CA GLY A 719 5.41 8.19 -21.77
C GLY A 719 5.72 9.04 -23.00
N GLY A 720 6.99 9.03 -23.38
CA GLY A 720 7.44 9.68 -24.59
C GLY A 720 8.58 8.94 -25.29
N LYS A 721 8.75 9.27 -26.57
CA LYS A 721 9.88 8.83 -27.39
C LYS A 721 10.43 10.01 -28.19
N ALA A 722 10.83 11.05 -27.46
CA ALA A 722 11.12 12.36 -28.01
C ALA A 722 12.18 12.29 -29.13
N PRO A 723 11.87 12.79 -30.35
CA PRO A 723 12.86 12.93 -31.40
C PRO A 723 13.74 14.16 -31.15
N LEU A 724 15.01 14.07 -31.55
CA LEU A 724 15.92 15.21 -31.63
C LEU A 724 16.55 15.23 -33.00
N ILE A 725 16.22 16.26 -33.79
CA ILE A 725 16.67 16.43 -35.17
C ILE A 725 17.90 17.35 -35.19
N VAL A 726 18.96 16.98 -35.92
CA VAL A 726 20.16 17.79 -36.13
C VAL A 726 20.40 17.96 -37.62
N PHE A 727 20.26 19.19 -38.10
CA PHE A 727 20.51 19.56 -39.49
C PHE A 727 21.97 19.94 -39.73
N GLU A 728 22.41 19.92 -41.00
CA GLU A 728 23.76 20.31 -41.45
C GLU A 728 24.17 21.69 -40.93
N LYS A 729 23.21 22.63 -40.87
CA LYS A 729 23.43 24.01 -40.40
C LYS A 729 23.48 24.14 -38.87
N ALA A 730 23.44 23.05 -38.12
CA ALA A 730 23.59 23.07 -36.67
C ALA A 730 25.04 23.31 -36.26
N ASP A 731 25.24 23.91 -35.08
CA ASP A 731 26.53 23.82 -34.40
C ASP A 731 26.66 22.41 -33.80
N VAL A 732 27.56 21.60 -34.36
CA VAL A 732 27.72 20.19 -33.98
C VAL A 732 28.15 20.04 -32.52
N ASP A 733 29.00 20.93 -31.99
CA ASP A 733 29.48 20.84 -30.60
C ASP A 733 28.37 21.18 -29.61
N LEU A 734 27.55 22.19 -29.90
CA LEU A 734 26.35 22.48 -29.11
C LEU A 734 25.31 21.36 -29.21
N ALA A 735 25.09 20.81 -30.41
CA ALA A 735 24.17 19.70 -30.62
C ALA A 735 24.59 18.46 -29.83
N VAL A 736 25.88 18.09 -29.83
CA VAL A 736 26.40 16.96 -29.03
C VAL A 736 26.16 17.17 -27.53
N ASN A 737 26.39 18.39 -27.02
CA ASN A 737 26.09 18.71 -25.62
C ASN A 737 24.59 18.65 -25.32
N GLY A 738 23.77 19.13 -26.27
CA GLY A 738 22.32 19.09 -26.21
C GLY A 738 21.76 17.68 -26.18
N ILE A 739 22.25 16.79 -27.05
CA ILE A 739 21.92 15.37 -27.09
C ILE A 739 22.30 14.72 -25.77
N ALA A 740 23.55 14.84 -25.33
CA ALA A 740 24.00 14.22 -24.08
C ALA A 740 23.16 14.67 -22.87
N PHE A 741 22.81 15.97 -22.79
CA PHE A 741 21.95 16.48 -21.74
C PHE A 741 20.51 15.97 -21.86
N GLY A 742 19.93 16.02 -23.06
CA GLY A 742 18.54 15.62 -23.30
C GLY A 742 18.29 14.11 -23.19
N SER A 743 19.33 13.31 -23.39
CA SER A 743 19.22 11.86 -23.39
C SER A 743 19.60 11.21 -22.06
N PHE A 744 20.63 11.75 -21.36
CA PHE A 744 21.25 11.06 -20.23
C PHE A 744 21.02 11.72 -18.85
N VAL A 745 20.43 12.92 -18.79
CA VAL A 745 20.02 13.52 -17.51
C VAL A 745 19.04 12.61 -16.78
N ALA A 746 19.13 12.53 -15.44
CA ALA A 746 18.38 11.56 -14.64
C ALA A 746 18.53 10.09 -15.10
N SER A 747 19.68 9.75 -15.69
CA SER A 747 19.96 8.43 -16.28
C SER A 747 18.95 8.04 -17.37
N GLY A 748 18.47 9.02 -18.13
CA GLY A 748 17.46 8.83 -19.19
C GLY A 748 16.06 8.49 -18.68
N GLN A 749 15.81 8.53 -17.36
CA GLN A 749 14.50 8.28 -16.75
C GLN A 749 13.64 9.54 -16.80
N THR A 750 13.44 10.11 -17.98
CA THR A 750 12.58 11.30 -18.18
C THR A 750 11.67 11.07 -19.37
N CYS A 751 10.38 11.40 -19.24
CA CYS A 751 9.38 11.18 -20.29
C CYS A 751 9.65 11.98 -21.57
N ILE A 752 10.37 13.11 -21.46
CA ILE A 752 10.84 13.89 -22.61
C ILE A 752 12.29 13.60 -23.00
N ALA A 753 12.90 12.52 -22.50
CA ALA A 753 14.27 12.18 -22.86
C ALA A 753 14.39 12.00 -24.38
N SER A 754 15.35 12.70 -24.98
CA SER A 754 15.62 12.61 -26.41
C SER A 754 16.26 11.26 -26.71
N THR A 755 15.45 10.31 -27.18
CA THR A 755 15.88 8.91 -27.34
C THR A 755 16.03 8.50 -28.81
N ARG A 756 15.45 9.27 -29.74
CA ARG A 756 15.64 9.09 -31.19
C ARG A 756 16.38 10.29 -31.75
N ILE A 757 17.66 10.11 -32.04
CA ILE A 757 18.52 11.17 -32.57
C ILE A 757 18.55 11.03 -34.09
N ILE A 758 18.05 12.04 -34.79
CA ILE A 758 17.84 12.05 -36.24
C ILE A 758 18.82 13.08 -36.82
N VAL A 759 19.82 12.66 -37.58
CA VAL A 759 20.95 13.50 -37.96
C VAL A 759 21.12 13.53 -39.48
N GLU A 760 21.37 14.70 -40.04
CA GLU A 760 21.61 14.82 -41.48
C GLU A 760 22.89 14.08 -41.87
N ASN A 761 22.81 13.22 -42.90
CA ASN A 761 23.87 12.27 -43.26
C ASN A 761 25.24 12.95 -43.49
N LYS A 762 25.26 14.18 -44.00
CA LYS A 762 26.48 14.96 -44.23
C LYS A 762 27.31 15.21 -42.96
N ILE A 763 26.66 15.34 -41.81
CA ILE A 763 27.32 15.65 -40.52
C ILE A 763 27.32 14.47 -39.55
N LEU A 764 26.57 13.40 -39.85
CA LEU A 764 26.42 12.22 -38.99
C LEU A 764 27.77 11.62 -38.53
N PRO A 765 28.77 11.35 -39.40
CA PRO A 765 30.04 10.75 -38.96
C PRO A 765 30.80 11.64 -37.96
N GLN A 766 30.78 12.96 -38.18
CA GLN A 766 31.44 13.92 -37.29
C GLN A 766 30.72 14.01 -35.93
N LEU A 767 29.39 14.09 -35.96
CA LEU A 767 28.57 14.15 -34.75
C LEU A 767 28.71 12.87 -33.93
N LEU A 768 28.60 11.70 -34.56
CA LEU A 768 28.67 10.41 -33.88
C LEU A 768 30.02 10.21 -33.18
N LYS A 769 31.13 10.60 -33.82
CA LYS A 769 32.47 10.57 -33.21
C LYS A 769 32.55 11.44 -31.95
N LYS A 770 32.06 12.68 -32.02
CA LYS A 770 32.06 13.62 -30.87
C LYS A 770 31.12 13.16 -29.76
N LEU A 771 29.94 12.66 -30.12
CA LEU A 771 28.96 12.14 -29.17
C LEU A 771 29.47 10.90 -28.45
N THR A 772 30.13 9.97 -29.16
CA THR A 772 30.79 8.80 -28.57
C THR A 772 31.81 9.21 -27.53
N ALA A 773 32.73 10.14 -27.87
CA ALA A 773 33.74 10.63 -26.93
C ALA A 773 33.11 11.32 -25.70
N LYS A 774 31.99 12.04 -25.89
CA LYS A 774 31.23 12.65 -24.80
C LYS A 774 30.60 11.60 -23.89
N THR A 775 29.99 10.57 -24.46
CA THR A 775 29.33 9.47 -23.75
C THR A 775 30.32 8.67 -22.91
N GLU A 776 31.46 8.25 -23.48
CA GLU A 776 32.52 7.59 -22.73
C GLU A 776 33.06 8.44 -21.57
N SER A 777 33.13 9.76 -21.79
CA SER A 777 33.55 10.71 -20.76
C SER A 777 32.54 10.81 -19.61
N ILE A 778 31.25 10.60 -19.87
CA ILE A 778 30.22 10.47 -18.83
C ILE A 778 30.44 9.15 -18.09
N THR A 779 30.58 8.03 -18.80
CA THR A 779 30.79 6.69 -18.22
C THR A 779 31.98 6.65 -17.25
N ARG A 780 33.14 7.20 -17.66
CA ARG A 780 34.34 7.28 -16.80
C ARG A 780 34.15 8.11 -15.52
N ARG A 781 33.13 8.97 -15.48
CA ARG A 781 32.79 9.86 -14.36
C ARG A 781 31.46 9.49 -13.71
N MET A 782 31.02 8.25 -13.86
CA MET A 782 29.96 7.68 -13.02
C MET A 782 30.57 7.17 -11.71
N GLY A 783 29.83 7.29 -10.62
CA GLY A 783 30.28 6.90 -9.28
C GLY A 783 29.14 7.09 -8.28
N SER A 784 29.47 7.36 -7.03
CA SER A 784 28.46 7.60 -6.00
C SER A 784 27.57 8.79 -6.40
N PRO A 785 26.24 8.69 -6.30
CA PRO A 785 25.36 9.84 -6.53
C PRO A 785 25.67 11.04 -5.63
N MET A 786 26.23 10.81 -4.44
CA MET A 786 26.63 11.88 -3.52
C MET A 786 27.95 12.56 -3.89
N ASN A 787 28.70 12.00 -4.85
CA ASN A 787 29.92 12.63 -5.35
C ASN A 787 29.56 13.78 -6.30
N PRO A 788 29.96 15.03 -6.02
CA PRO A 788 29.63 16.19 -6.86
C PRO A 788 30.26 16.13 -8.26
N ALA A 789 31.27 15.29 -8.49
CA ALA A 789 31.86 15.04 -9.80
C ALA A 789 31.12 13.94 -10.60
N SER A 790 30.25 13.17 -9.96
CA SER A 790 29.47 12.12 -10.62
C SER A 790 28.52 12.74 -11.65
N MET A 791 28.60 12.24 -12.89
CA MET A 791 27.84 12.80 -14.02
C MET A 791 26.50 12.13 -14.24
N MET A 792 26.36 10.86 -13.87
CA MET A 792 25.15 10.07 -14.03
C MET A 792 25.07 9.02 -12.93
N GLY A 793 23.86 8.75 -12.44
CA GLY A 793 23.59 7.78 -11.38
C GLY A 793 23.08 6.44 -11.90
N PRO A 794 22.60 5.55 -11.03
CA PRO A 794 21.93 4.31 -11.42
C PRO A 794 20.51 4.57 -11.97
N LEU A 795 19.88 3.53 -12.49
CA LEU A 795 18.44 3.44 -12.68
C LEU A 795 17.74 3.23 -11.33
N ILE A 796 16.43 3.48 -11.24
CA ILE A 796 15.71 3.47 -9.96
C ILE A 796 15.60 2.09 -9.30
N SER A 797 15.63 1.00 -10.07
CA SER A 797 15.35 -0.34 -9.56
C SER A 797 15.93 -1.43 -10.45
N GLN A 798 16.09 -2.64 -9.91
CA GLN A 798 16.47 -3.83 -10.67
C GLN A 798 15.48 -4.12 -11.81
N LYS A 799 14.17 -3.90 -11.58
CA LYS A 799 13.14 -4.08 -12.62
C LYS A 799 13.40 -3.16 -13.82
N GLN A 800 13.76 -1.91 -13.56
CA GLN A 800 14.03 -0.95 -14.62
C GLN A 800 15.33 -1.28 -15.36
N LEU A 801 16.37 -1.70 -14.65
CA LEU A 801 17.62 -2.19 -15.25
C LEU A 801 17.37 -3.35 -16.20
N ASN A 802 16.62 -4.37 -15.78
CA ASN A 802 16.28 -5.53 -16.61
C ASN A 802 15.48 -5.12 -17.87
N ASN A 803 14.60 -4.13 -17.76
CA ASN A 803 13.83 -3.62 -18.90
C ASN A 803 14.75 -2.98 -19.95
N VAL A 804 15.70 -2.16 -19.50
CA VAL A 804 16.68 -1.51 -20.38
C VAL A 804 17.56 -2.56 -21.05
N GLU A 805 18.10 -3.52 -20.30
CA GLU A 805 18.87 -4.65 -20.84
C GLU A 805 18.09 -5.39 -21.93
N ALA A 806 16.84 -5.78 -21.65
CA ALA A 806 16.03 -6.53 -22.59
C ALA A 806 15.74 -5.76 -23.90
N LEU A 807 15.58 -4.44 -23.85
CA LEU A 807 15.37 -3.62 -25.05
C LEU A 807 16.64 -3.43 -25.86
N VAL A 808 17.80 -3.32 -25.21
CA VAL A 808 19.09 -3.26 -25.89
C VAL A 808 19.41 -4.62 -26.53
N ASP A 809 19.19 -5.72 -25.82
CA ASP A 809 19.41 -7.07 -26.33
C ASP A 809 18.52 -7.38 -27.55
N ASP A 810 17.23 -7.00 -27.53
CA ASP A 810 16.34 -7.13 -28.71
C ASP A 810 16.87 -6.33 -29.90
N ALA A 811 17.38 -5.12 -29.68
CA ALA A 811 17.93 -4.29 -30.74
C ALA A 811 19.18 -4.94 -31.36
N VAL A 812 20.11 -5.41 -30.52
CA VAL A 812 21.35 -6.06 -30.98
C VAL A 812 21.06 -7.37 -31.72
N GLN A 813 20.07 -8.16 -31.27
CA GLN A 813 19.61 -9.36 -31.97
C GLN A 813 18.98 -9.08 -33.34
N ARG A 814 18.54 -7.84 -33.58
CA ARG A 814 17.98 -7.35 -34.84
C ARG A 814 18.96 -6.46 -35.61
N ASP A 815 20.25 -6.79 -35.49
CA ASP A 815 21.34 -6.15 -36.21
C ASP A 815 21.56 -4.66 -35.87
N ALA A 816 21.23 -4.21 -34.65
CA ALA A 816 21.71 -2.91 -34.17
C ALA A 816 23.18 -2.99 -33.73
N VAL A 817 23.96 -1.97 -34.06
CA VAL A 817 25.35 -1.82 -33.62
C VAL A 817 25.37 -1.00 -32.34
N VAL A 818 26.05 -1.54 -31.33
CA VAL A 818 26.40 -0.78 -30.11
C VAL A 818 27.63 0.05 -30.42
N VAL A 819 27.46 1.36 -30.62
CA VAL A 819 28.57 2.30 -30.88
C VAL A 819 29.38 2.51 -29.61
N THR A 820 28.71 2.64 -28.47
CA THR A 820 29.32 2.70 -27.13
C THR A 820 28.30 2.33 -26.05
N GLY A 821 28.77 1.85 -24.90
CA GLY A 821 27.93 1.40 -23.79
C GLY A 821 27.32 0.01 -24.00
N GLY A 822 26.02 -0.10 -23.70
CA GLY A 822 25.19 -1.28 -23.95
C GLY A 822 25.28 -2.36 -22.88
N ARG A 823 25.83 -2.04 -21.70
CA ARG A 823 26.11 -3.03 -20.66
C ARG A 823 25.76 -2.51 -19.27
N ARG A 824 25.38 -3.44 -18.40
CA ARG A 824 25.36 -3.21 -16.95
C ARG A 824 26.78 -2.93 -16.45
N MET A 825 26.91 -1.91 -15.62
CA MET A 825 28.21 -1.61 -15.02
C MET A 825 28.48 -2.59 -13.88
N THR A 826 29.71 -3.09 -13.83
CA THR A 826 30.22 -3.97 -12.77
C THR A 826 31.60 -3.48 -12.32
N GLY A 827 32.08 -3.96 -11.17
CA GLY A 827 33.36 -3.53 -10.60
C GLY A 827 33.30 -2.14 -9.95
N LYS A 828 34.45 -1.50 -9.79
CA LYS A 828 34.59 -0.23 -9.06
C LYS A 828 34.70 0.97 -9.99
N SER A 829 34.04 2.06 -9.62
CA SER A 829 34.16 3.37 -10.26
C SER A 829 35.60 3.87 -10.27
N GLN A 830 36.05 4.37 -11.41
CA GLN A 830 37.34 5.07 -11.55
C GLN A 830 37.33 6.44 -10.84
N LEU A 831 36.15 7.01 -10.61
CA LEU A 831 35.99 8.33 -10.01
C LEU A 831 36.21 8.29 -8.49
N ASP A 832 35.60 7.31 -7.81
CA ASP A 832 35.57 7.28 -6.34
C ASP A 832 35.55 5.87 -5.71
N GLY A 833 35.75 4.82 -6.51
CA GLY A 833 35.78 3.45 -6.02
C GLY A 833 34.41 2.85 -5.68
N THR A 834 33.30 3.53 -5.97
CA THR A 834 31.94 3.00 -5.80
C THR A 834 31.79 1.65 -6.52
N ASP A 835 31.26 0.64 -5.82
CA ASP A 835 31.03 -0.69 -6.38
C ASP A 835 29.71 -0.73 -7.16
N PHE A 836 29.79 -0.68 -8.49
CA PHE A 836 28.63 -0.69 -9.37
C PHE A 836 27.83 -2.00 -9.29
N SER A 837 28.44 -3.11 -8.84
CA SER A 837 27.75 -4.40 -8.74
C SER A 837 26.62 -4.41 -7.70
N LYS A 838 26.63 -3.47 -6.74
CA LYS A 838 25.62 -3.34 -5.69
C LYS A 838 24.39 -2.56 -6.13
N GLY A 839 24.52 -1.69 -7.12
CA GLY A 839 23.45 -0.81 -7.58
C GLY A 839 22.93 -1.15 -8.98
N TYR A 840 22.07 -0.29 -9.48
CA TYR A 840 21.41 -0.47 -10.78
C TYR A 840 22.04 0.39 -11.89
N PHE A 841 23.37 0.33 -12.01
CA PHE A 841 24.11 1.14 -12.96
C PHE A 841 24.12 0.54 -14.36
N TYR A 842 23.80 1.36 -15.36
CA TYR A 842 23.84 1.00 -16.78
C TYR A 842 24.61 2.06 -17.56
N GLU A 843 25.45 1.65 -18.49
CA GLU A 843 26.25 2.57 -19.29
C GLU A 843 25.37 3.45 -20.18
N PRO A 844 25.68 4.74 -20.34
CA PRO A 844 25.02 5.55 -21.35
C PRO A 844 25.37 4.97 -22.73
N THR A 845 24.33 4.64 -23.49
CA THR A 845 24.41 3.74 -24.64
C THR A 845 23.96 4.43 -25.91
N ILE A 846 24.75 4.27 -26.99
CA ILE A 846 24.41 4.73 -28.33
C ILE A 846 24.27 3.52 -29.24
N LEU A 847 23.10 3.37 -29.85
CA LEU A 847 22.80 2.37 -30.85
C LEU A 847 22.66 3.01 -32.24
N GLU A 848 23.11 2.32 -33.26
CA GLU A 848 23.00 2.69 -34.67
C GLU A 848 22.59 1.46 -35.51
N SER A 849 22.04 1.65 -36.71
CA SER A 849 21.81 0.54 -37.65
C SER A 849 23.13 -0.03 -38.19
N SER A 850 23.25 -1.36 -38.29
CA SER A 850 24.38 -2.02 -38.99
C SER A 850 24.34 -1.84 -40.51
N SER A 851 23.14 -1.77 -41.09
CA SER A 851 22.93 -1.52 -42.52
C SER A 851 21.50 -1.02 -42.78
N GLY A 852 21.37 0.11 -43.48
CA GLY A 852 20.08 0.71 -43.82
C GLY A 852 19.28 1.18 -42.58
N ASP A 853 17.95 1.15 -42.68
CA ASP A 853 17.01 1.64 -41.67
C ASP A 853 16.51 0.54 -40.70
N SER A 854 17.32 -0.52 -40.47
CA SER A 854 16.89 -1.69 -39.67
C SER A 854 16.48 -1.35 -38.24
N ILE A 855 17.11 -0.33 -37.62
CA ILE A 855 16.77 0.13 -36.27
C ILE A 855 15.31 0.59 -36.16
N LEU A 856 14.69 1.09 -37.24
CA LEU A 856 13.30 1.57 -37.24
C LEU A 856 12.27 0.46 -36.94
N GLN A 857 12.66 -0.82 -37.12
CA GLN A 857 11.82 -2.00 -36.89
C GLN A 857 12.06 -2.66 -35.52
N THR A 858 12.92 -2.08 -34.69
CA THR A 858 13.25 -2.62 -33.36
C THR A 858 12.31 -2.09 -32.29
N ARG A 859 12.20 -2.83 -31.18
CA ARG A 859 11.41 -2.36 -30.03
C ARG A 859 11.99 -1.08 -29.45
N ILE A 860 13.31 -0.92 -29.40
CA ILE A 860 13.96 0.28 -28.87
C ILE A 860 13.64 1.56 -29.67
N TRP A 861 13.25 1.47 -30.95
CA TRP A 861 12.75 2.62 -31.71
C TRP A 861 11.34 3.04 -31.30
N ARG A 862 10.45 2.06 -31.05
CA ARG A 862 9.02 2.29 -30.77
C ARG A 862 8.71 2.50 -29.29
N GLU A 863 9.32 1.70 -28.42
CA GLU A 863 9.03 1.63 -27.00
C GLU A 863 9.91 2.59 -26.18
N GLU A 864 9.35 3.15 -25.12
CA GLU A 864 10.09 3.94 -24.14
C GLU A 864 10.96 3.02 -23.27
N ALA A 865 12.29 3.15 -23.38
CA ALA A 865 13.21 2.40 -22.55
C ALA A 865 13.28 2.92 -21.11
N PHE A 866 13.10 4.25 -20.97
CA PHE A 866 13.20 4.97 -19.70
C PHE A 866 14.54 4.67 -18.98
N GLY A 867 15.62 4.81 -19.73
CA GLY A 867 17.00 4.56 -19.31
C GLY A 867 17.97 5.25 -20.26
N PRO A 868 19.29 5.20 -20.03
CA PRO A 868 20.26 6.02 -20.73
C PRO A 868 20.65 5.42 -22.08
N VAL A 869 19.66 5.17 -22.95
CA VAL A 869 19.85 4.51 -24.26
C VAL A 869 19.24 5.38 -25.35
N ILE A 870 20.04 5.68 -26.37
CA ILE A 870 19.61 6.40 -27.56
C ILE A 870 19.86 5.59 -28.83
N VAL A 871 19.02 5.84 -29.83
CA VAL A 871 19.20 5.36 -31.20
C VAL A 871 19.54 6.54 -32.11
N VAL A 872 20.49 6.36 -33.03
CA VAL A 872 20.91 7.37 -34.00
C VAL A 872 20.53 6.90 -35.40
N VAL A 873 19.88 7.77 -36.18
CA VAL A 873 19.49 7.51 -37.58
C VAL A 873 19.85 8.68 -38.47
N GLY A 874 20.25 8.36 -39.70
CA GLY A 874 20.57 9.32 -40.76
C GLY A 874 19.35 9.77 -41.55
N PHE A 875 19.41 10.96 -42.17
CA PHE A 875 18.45 11.41 -43.18
C PHE A 875 19.11 12.29 -44.24
N ASP A 876 18.45 12.42 -45.39
CA ASP A 876 18.92 13.22 -46.53
C ASP A 876 18.08 14.47 -46.82
N THR A 877 16.79 14.48 -46.45
CA THR A 877 15.90 15.63 -46.68
C THR A 877 15.12 16.05 -45.43
N GLU A 878 14.68 17.32 -45.41
CA GLU A 878 13.87 17.90 -44.33
C GLU A 878 12.56 17.10 -44.13
N GLU A 879 11.93 16.67 -45.23
CA GLU A 879 10.71 15.86 -45.21
C GLU A 879 10.94 14.49 -44.58
N GLN A 880 12.08 13.86 -44.87
CA GLN A 880 12.46 12.59 -44.27
C GLN A 880 12.69 12.74 -42.76
N ALA A 881 13.37 13.81 -42.33
CA ALA A 881 13.58 14.10 -40.91
C ALA A 881 12.27 14.25 -40.15
N ILE A 882 11.31 15.00 -40.71
CA ILE A 882 9.98 15.19 -40.13
C ILE A 882 9.22 13.86 -40.07
N LYS A 883 9.29 13.05 -41.13
CA LYS A 883 8.66 11.72 -41.17
C LYS A 883 9.21 10.82 -40.07
N LEU A 884 10.54 10.76 -39.90
CA LEU A 884 11.18 9.98 -38.84
C LEU A 884 10.82 10.51 -37.45
N ALA A 885 10.79 11.83 -37.28
CA ALA A 885 10.42 12.45 -36.00
C ALA A 885 9.00 12.07 -35.57
N ASN A 886 8.06 12.08 -36.51
CA ASN A 886 6.66 11.72 -36.28
C ASN A 886 6.39 10.20 -36.37
N ASP A 887 7.39 9.35 -36.62
CA ASP A 887 7.26 7.89 -36.70
C ASP A 887 7.17 7.25 -35.29
N THR A 888 6.15 7.63 -34.52
CA THR A 888 5.89 7.14 -33.17
C THR A 888 4.43 7.39 -32.78
N GLU A 889 3.90 6.64 -31.82
CA GLU A 889 2.58 6.96 -31.24
C GLU A 889 2.65 8.12 -30.23
N PHE A 890 3.85 8.43 -29.73
CA PHE A 890 4.10 9.44 -28.70
C PHE A 890 4.25 10.85 -29.30
N GLY A 891 3.99 11.88 -28.49
CA GLY A 891 4.10 13.28 -28.91
C GLY A 891 4.29 14.22 -27.73
N LEU A 892 5.17 13.88 -26.79
CA LEU A 892 5.38 14.71 -25.59
C LEU A 892 6.34 15.88 -25.83
N GLY A 893 7.59 15.60 -26.18
CA GLY A 893 8.62 16.60 -26.42
C GLY A 893 9.41 16.32 -27.70
N ALA A 894 10.03 17.36 -28.28
CA ALA A 894 10.93 17.26 -29.42
C ALA A 894 12.07 18.29 -29.35
N GLY A 895 13.23 17.95 -29.91
CA GLY A 895 14.38 18.84 -30.07
C GLY A 895 14.74 19.08 -31.53
N ILE A 896 15.15 20.30 -31.88
CA ILE A 896 15.60 20.66 -33.23
C ILE A 896 16.89 21.48 -33.10
N TRP A 897 17.93 21.11 -33.84
CA TRP A 897 19.19 21.84 -33.91
C TRP A 897 19.43 22.33 -35.34
N THR A 898 19.45 23.65 -35.51
CA THR A 898 19.77 24.34 -36.78
C THR A 898 20.03 25.82 -36.50
N GLN A 899 20.93 26.45 -37.25
CA GLN A 899 21.10 27.91 -37.26
C GLN A 899 20.25 28.61 -38.33
N ASP A 900 19.51 27.85 -39.14
CA ASP A 900 18.59 28.39 -40.14
C ASP A 900 17.22 28.68 -39.51
N LEU A 901 16.90 29.97 -39.37
CA LEU A 901 15.66 30.43 -38.77
C LEU A 901 14.42 29.94 -39.52
N ALA A 902 14.44 29.95 -40.85
CA ALA A 902 13.30 29.54 -41.65
C ALA A 902 13.05 28.03 -41.52
N GLN A 903 14.13 27.24 -41.48
CA GLN A 903 14.06 25.81 -41.18
C GLN A 903 13.55 25.54 -39.76
N ALA A 904 14.03 26.29 -38.77
CA ALA A 904 13.57 26.14 -37.39
C ALA A 904 12.04 26.30 -37.28
N PHE A 905 11.47 27.36 -37.86
CA PHE A 905 10.02 27.57 -37.87
C PHE A 905 9.28 26.43 -38.59
N ARG A 906 9.62 26.16 -39.85
CA ARG A 906 8.93 25.14 -40.67
C ARG A 906 8.94 23.76 -40.03
N VAL A 907 10.07 23.32 -39.49
CA VAL A 907 10.21 21.99 -38.90
C VAL A 907 9.48 21.95 -37.55
N SER A 908 9.59 23.00 -36.74
CA SER A 908 8.93 23.03 -35.42
C SER A 908 7.41 22.97 -35.48
N GLU A 909 6.79 23.55 -36.52
CA GLU A 909 5.34 23.48 -36.75
C GLU A 909 4.86 22.11 -37.24
N GLN A 910 5.74 21.33 -37.88
CA GLN A 910 5.39 20.03 -38.47
C GLN A 910 5.68 18.83 -37.56
N VAL A 911 6.54 19.00 -36.56
CA VAL A 911 6.81 17.94 -35.57
C VAL A 911 5.65 17.87 -34.58
N GLN A 912 5.06 16.68 -34.44
CA GLN A 912 3.94 16.41 -33.55
C GLN A 912 4.42 16.18 -32.11
N ALA A 913 4.65 17.28 -31.39
CA ALA A 913 4.99 17.26 -29.97
C ALA A 913 4.26 18.38 -29.22
N GLY A 914 3.96 18.15 -27.95
CA GLY A 914 3.35 19.20 -27.11
C GLY A 914 4.34 20.28 -26.70
N ILE A 915 5.65 19.99 -26.75
CA ILE A 915 6.72 20.96 -26.52
C ILE A 915 7.86 20.72 -27.51
N THR A 916 8.27 21.76 -28.23
CA THR A 916 9.41 21.71 -29.15
C THR A 916 10.49 22.69 -28.74
N TRP A 917 11.72 22.21 -28.54
CA TRP A 917 12.87 23.04 -28.23
C TRP A 917 13.76 23.20 -29.46
N VAL A 918 14.07 24.44 -29.84
CA VAL A 918 15.05 24.74 -30.89
C VAL A 918 16.36 25.20 -30.25
N ASN A 919 17.47 24.54 -30.59
CA ASN A 919 18.83 24.80 -30.08
C ASN A 919 18.96 24.72 -28.53
N THR A 920 18.08 23.95 -27.88
CA THR A 920 18.10 23.64 -26.44
C THR A 920 17.30 22.36 -26.18
N HIS A 921 17.24 21.89 -24.92
CA HIS A 921 16.34 20.82 -24.49
C HIS A 921 16.02 20.96 -23.00
N HIS A 922 14.97 20.28 -22.49
CA HIS A 922 14.64 20.19 -21.05
C HIS A 922 14.35 21.53 -20.35
N ARG A 923 14.09 22.60 -21.11
CA ARG A 923 13.72 23.90 -20.52
C ARG A 923 12.26 23.84 -20.12
N ASN A 924 12.01 23.99 -18.83
CA ASN A 924 10.70 23.94 -18.22
C ASN A 924 10.50 25.19 -17.36
N ASP A 925 9.46 25.95 -17.67
CA ASP A 925 9.04 27.12 -16.90
C ASP A 925 7.61 26.91 -16.40
N PRO A 926 7.28 27.30 -15.15
CA PRO A 926 5.92 27.16 -14.63
C PRO A 926 4.86 27.87 -15.49
N SER A 927 5.20 28.87 -16.31
CA SER A 927 4.25 29.52 -17.20
C SER A 927 4.02 28.79 -18.53
N SER A 928 4.90 27.87 -18.92
CA SER A 928 4.84 27.16 -20.19
C SER A 928 4.00 25.89 -20.04
N PRO A 929 2.89 25.72 -20.79
CA PRO A 929 2.13 24.48 -20.82
C PRO A 929 3.04 23.28 -21.06
N TRP A 930 2.73 22.18 -20.39
CA TRP A 930 3.45 20.93 -20.44
C TRP A 930 2.45 19.79 -20.58
N GLY A 931 2.33 19.21 -21.78
CA GLY A 931 1.42 18.12 -22.06
C GLY A 931 1.75 17.41 -23.36
N GLY A 932 1.15 16.25 -23.59
CA GLY A 932 1.32 15.48 -24.83
C GLY A 932 0.41 15.97 -25.96
N ALA A 933 0.94 16.03 -27.18
CA ALA A 933 0.15 16.30 -28.39
C ALA A 933 -0.64 15.07 -28.89
N THR A 934 -0.26 13.86 -28.46
CA THR A 934 -0.94 12.61 -28.82
C THR A 934 -1.54 11.91 -27.60
N PRO A 935 -2.63 11.13 -27.77
CA PRO A 935 -3.25 10.39 -26.67
C PRO A 935 -2.32 9.39 -25.96
N ALA A 936 -1.27 8.90 -26.64
CA ALA A 936 -0.29 7.99 -26.03
C ALA A 936 0.65 8.71 -25.05
N SER A 937 0.88 10.01 -25.26
CA SER A 937 1.70 10.86 -24.39
C SER A 937 0.89 11.65 -23.36
N GLY A 938 -0.43 11.74 -23.50
CA GLY A 938 -1.25 12.32 -22.45
C GLY A 938 -2.58 12.90 -22.89
N VAL A 939 -3.30 13.44 -21.90
CA VAL A 939 -4.53 14.22 -22.08
C VAL A 939 -4.51 15.39 -21.09
N GLY A 940 -4.75 16.59 -21.60
CA GLY A 940 -4.62 17.82 -20.82
C GLY A 940 -3.18 18.32 -20.77
N SER A 941 -2.92 19.27 -19.86
CA SER A 941 -1.62 19.88 -19.67
C SER A 941 -1.39 20.20 -18.20
N GLU A 942 -0.16 20.03 -17.75
CA GLU A 942 0.40 20.65 -16.55
C GLU A 942 0.98 22.03 -16.88
N ASN A 943 1.38 22.78 -15.85
CA ASN A 943 1.91 24.14 -15.93
C ASN A 943 0.96 25.18 -16.58
N GLY A 944 1.41 26.43 -16.59
CA GLY A 944 0.73 27.55 -17.22
C GLY A 944 -0.62 27.86 -16.58
N ILE A 945 -1.34 28.78 -17.22
CA ILE A 945 -2.72 29.11 -16.87
C ILE A 945 -3.67 27.94 -17.14
N ASP A 946 -3.35 27.09 -18.12
CA ASP A 946 -4.16 25.93 -18.51
C ASP A 946 -4.26 24.90 -17.39
N ALA A 947 -3.18 24.61 -16.67
CA ALA A 947 -3.28 23.73 -15.50
C ALA A 947 -4.16 24.34 -14.42
N TYR A 948 -4.05 25.64 -14.12
CA TYR A 948 -4.95 26.30 -13.16
C TYR A 948 -6.42 26.17 -13.60
N HIS A 949 -6.71 26.39 -14.88
CA HIS A 949 -8.04 26.18 -15.44
C HIS A 949 -8.51 24.72 -15.33
N ALA A 950 -7.62 23.75 -15.53
CA ALA A 950 -7.93 22.33 -15.41
C ALA A 950 -8.33 21.91 -13.97
N TYR A 951 -8.00 22.72 -12.97
CA TYR A 951 -8.37 22.58 -11.56
C TYR A 951 -9.58 23.42 -11.12
N THR A 952 -10.29 24.07 -12.06
CA THR A 952 -11.48 24.88 -11.78
C THR A 952 -12.65 24.53 -12.70
N LYS A 953 -13.88 24.71 -12.24
CA LYS A 953 -15.08 24.71 -13.07
C LYS A 953 -15.53 26.15 -13.36
N VAL A 954 -16.08 26.32 -14.55
CA VAL A 954 -16.60 27.61 -15.03
C VAL A 954 -18.07 27.72 -14.62
N LYS A 955 -18.45 28.85 -14.03
CA LYS A 955 -19.84 29.21 -13.73
C LYS A 955 -20.19 30.53 -14.40
N SER A 956 -21.13 30.48 -15.33
CA SER A 956 -21.79 31.66 -15.90
C SER A 956 -22.90 32.10 -14.95
N THR A 957 -22.97 33.39 -14.65
CA THR A 957 -24.03 33.99 -13.84
C THR A 957 -24.57 35.18 -14.61
N ILE A 958 -25.88 35.14 -14.87
CA ILE A 958 -26.61 36.18 -15.59
C ILE A 958 -27.56 36.83 -14.58
N ILE A 959 -27.47 38.15 -14.46
CA ILE A 959 -28.31 38.95 -13.58
C ILE A 959 -29.11 39.91 -14.45
N SER A 960 -30.45 39.83 -14.37
CA SER A 960 -31.29 40.88 -14.93
C SER A 960 -31.20 42.12 -14.06
N TYR A 961 -31.04 43.27 -14.70
CA TYR A 961 -31.16 44.58 -14.08
C TYR A 961 -32.33 45.39 -14.65
N ALA A 962 -33.22 44.73 -15.40
CA ALA A 962 -34.50 45.28 -15.86
C ALA A 962 -35.41 45.62 -14.67
N SER A 963 -36.33 46.58 -14.84
CA SER A 963 -37.41 46.79 -13.89
C SER A 963 -38.38 45.60 -13.88
N THR A 964 -39.17 45.46 -12.81
CA THR A 964 -40.19 44.41 -12.75
C THR A 964 -41.19 44.53 -13.90
N GLU A 965 -41.58 45.75 -14.27
CA GLU A 965 -42.50 45.99 -15.39
C GLU A 965 -41.87 45.61 -16.73
N GLU A 966 -40.61 45.98 -16.97
CA GLU A 966 -39.86 45.62 -18.18
C GLU A 966 -39.72 44.09 -18.32
N SER A 967 -39.39 43.41 -17.22
CA SER A 967 -39.31 41.94 -17.18
C SER A 967 -40.68 41.29 -17.39
N LEU A 968 -41.76 41.78 -16.79
CA LEU A 968 -43.10 41.22 -17.04
C LEU A 968 -43.53 41.41 -18.51
N ALA A 969 -43.20 42.55 -19.12
CA ALA A 969 -43.53 42.80 -20.52
C ALA A 969 -42.70 41.94 -21.51
N ALA A 970 -41.43 41.68 -21.20
CA ALA A 970 -40.52 40.95 -22.07
C ALA A 970 -40.51 39.42 -21.84
N ASP A 971 -40.64 38.98 -20.58
CA ASP A 971 -40.41 37.60 -20.15
C ASP A 971 -41.69 36.84 -19.75
N ASP A 972 -42.87 37.48 -19.66
CA ASP A 972 -44.12 36.77 -19.41
C ASP A 972 -44.68 36.13 -20.69
N TRP A 973 -44.14 34.95 -21.00
CA TRP A 973 -44.53 34.14 -22.16
C TRP A 973 -45.98 33.64 -22.11
N PHE A 974 -46.62 33.71 -20.95
CA PHE A 974 -47.96 33.18 -20.71
C PHE A 974 -48.96 34.25 -20.28
N GLY A 975 -48.58 35.53 -20.37
CA GLY A 975 -49.44 36.65 -20.01
C GLY A 975 -50.68 36.74 -20.91
N GLU A 976 -51.86 36.91 -20.30
CA GLU A 976 -53.11 37.08 -21.05
C GLU A 976 -53.11 38.45 -21.75
N GLY A 977 -53.09 38.45 -23.09
CA GLY A 977 -53.27 39.65 -23.91
C GLY A 977 -52.01 40.32 -24.47
N SER A 978 -50.85 39.68 -24.43
CA SER A 978 -49.62 40.21 -25.05
C SER A 978 -49.51 39.87 -26.55
N GLY A 979 -49.09 40.87 -27.36
CA GLY A 979 -48.71 40.69 -28.76
C GLY A 979 -47.40 39.89 -28.92
N THR A 980 -46.80 39.90 -30.12
CA THR A 980 -45.62 39.07 -30.49
C THR A 980 -44.57 38.95 -29.38
N VAL A 981 -44.55 37.80 -28.70
CA VAL A 981 -43.53 37.40 -27.73
C VAL A 981 -42.23 37.15 -28.49
N ARG A 982 -41.11 37.75 -28.09
CA ARG A 982 -39.77 37.49 -28.66
C ARG A 982 -38.85 36.91 -27.59
N TYR A 983 -38.11 35.86 -27.94
CA TYR A 983 -37.01 35.35 -27.14
C TYR A 983 -35.76 36.19 -27.41
N GLY A 984 -35.34 36.98 -26.41
CA GLY A 984 -34.11 37.78 -26.46
C GLY A 984 -34.32 39.18 -27.02
#